data_AF-A0A9X2ZTH6-F1
#
_entry.id   AF-A0A9X2ZTH6-F1
#
_cell.length_a   1.000
_cell.length_b   1.000
_cell.length_c   1.000
_cell.angle_alpha   90.00
_cell.angle_beta   90.00
_cell.angle_gamma   90.00
#
_symmetry.space_group_name_H-M   'P 1'
#
loop_
_entity.id
_entity.type
_entity.pdbx_description
1 polymer ?
#
loop_
_entity_poly.entity_id
_entity_poly.type
_entity_poly.pdbx_seq_one_letter_code
_entity_poly.pdbx_strand_id
1 'polypeptide(L)'
;MGLFEPHETNQVLKAFSTEIVRSYRSFEKFFSEADRLQAITYCESPKVLLNLFEEHGLEEMTVMVGDRSDFRSGLSEEDLETASRLERLRREGRLEVYVKGGSKAVHSKMYLIEGAREENAQKENREEGASSESVTVLVGSANLTKTGWGYQANYMTAFETRQGSGLHEQFEEDFWAQVEDYGEPFMEDLSERAQDADTEEERREVIKRWLSGKSPERPPVEQITAEATEQMARGAPAEEGASGGEETGGEAAAENAGPDRRIHLSLRDYDESDRSDLQRQIQKHGGSVAGKEARISPGGLGKWMTQEWGVPPLWTTDGGVWLAPPGGEKERLTAEAPPDPEEIGSVLAAFEGYFESVEEDFARTRKPKAVKAQMAEALFWFVWAPFVNRHAALFRRSGVEDFGKQLPFLYIWGESSSGKGTLAQYGLRLVSGGQVTQPLDGSELGVQATRQLRHLSSAFPVVFDDAEVQKIKRASPLRNYWSTWEPGRRFPAIAITSNDSRPPGWFQNRAKTLQFSVYFEETPEAQVRLSRVQAGWPRLFAWAGGEVARQFREGEVDPMKGDVLRPVREAIQGLYGQAGRAVPGYLPLEVPAEVEHDLDRERWLRLWRSEAFEPSYREGSLHLEFDRGRFDSQELYGPAKRLPQRVRAQKSGTTIVIPHPEVFWDWLGVDGEEGLWEKARRFVGVGR
;
A
#
# COMPACT_ATOMS: atom_id res chain seq x y z
N MET A 1 7.83 45.24 -20.29
CA MET A 1 7.71 46.40 -19.37
C MET A 1 6.55 47.27 -19.83
N GLY A 2 5.35 46.96 -19.36
CA GLY A 2 4.11 47.67 -19.69
C GLY A 2 2.91 46.90 -19.15
N LEU A 3 2.98 46.52 -17.87
CA LEU A 3 1.97 45.68 -17.21
C LEU A 3 0.87 46.49 -16.51
N PHE A 4 0.93 47.83 -16.51
CA PHE A 4 -0.06 48.68 -15.85
C PHE A 4 -0.25 50.01 -16.58
N GLU A 5 -1.49 50.53 -16.57
CA GLU A 5 -1.78 51.90 -16.96
C GLU A 5 -1.07 52.88 -15.97
N PRO A 6 -0.60 54.06 -16.42
CA PRO A 6 0.16 55.01 -15.56
C PRO A 6 -0.57 55.46 -14.29
N HIS A 7 -1.91 55.42 -14.30
CA HIS A 7 -2.76 55.76 -13.15
C HIS A 7 -2.83 54.62 -12.11
N GLU A 8 -2.81 53.36 -12.55
CA GLU A 8 -2.86 52.18 -11.67
C GLU A 8 -1.51 51.95 -11.01
N THR A 9 -0.42 52.23 -11.74
CA THR A 9 0.96 52.11 -11.25
C THR A 9 1.21 52.99 -10.01
N ASN A 10 0.63 54.19 -9.95
CA ASN A 10 0.79 55.10 -8.80
C ASN A 10 -0.04 54.69 -7.58
N GLN A 11 -1.16 53.99 -7.75
CA GLN A 11 -1.96 53.46 -6.64
C GLN A 11 -1.29 52.21 -6.04
N VAL A 12 -0.81 51.29 -6.89
CA VAL A 12 -0.06 50.09 -6.45
C VAL A 12 1.22 50.47 -5.71
N LEU A 13 1.98 51.47 -6.19
CA LEU A 13 3.19 51.93 -5.50
C LEU A 13 2.92 52.63 -4.16
N LYS A 14 1.72 53.18 -3.94
CA LYS A 14 1.32 53.76 -2.63
C LYS A 14 0.81 52.70 -1.66
N ALA A 15 0.23 51.61 -2.17
CA ALA A 15 -0.27 50.47 -1.41
C ALA A 15 0.81 49.43 -1.08
N PHE A 16 1.97 49.50 -1.75
CA PHE A 16 3.10 48.60 -1.60
C PHE A 16 4.08 49.09 -0.55
N SER A 17 4.46 48.23 0.38
CA SER A 17 5.57 48.46 1.30
C SER A 17 6.41 47.21 1.50
N THR A 18 7.63 47.39 1.97
CA THR A 18 8.56 46.30 2.28
C THR A 18 9.09 46.47 3.69
N GLU A 19 9.11 45.40 4.47
CA GLU A 19 9.54 45.44 5.86
C GLU A 19 10.53 44.33 6.18
N ILE A 20 11.57 44.68 6.95
CA ILE A 20 12.47 43.71 7.55
C ILE A 20 11.89 43.35 8.92
N VAL A 21 11.36 42.14 9.02
CA VAL A 21 10.75 41.62 10.25
C VAL A 21 11.81 40.89 11.04
N ARG A 22 12.28 41.54 12.12
CA ARG A 22 13.45 41.09 12.90
C ARG A 22 13.11 40.18 14.07
N SER A 23 11.83 40.06 14.41
CA SER A 23 11.35 39.27 15.53
C SER A 23 9.94 38.77 15.29
N TYR A 24 9.58 37.67 15.95
CA TYR A 24 8.21 37.15 15.90
C TYR A 24 7.20 38.19 16.41
N ARG A 25 7.53 38.93 17.47
CA ARG A 25 6.66 40.00 17.99
C ARG A 25 6.42 41.14 17.01
N SER A 26 7.39 41.46 16.14
CA SER A 26 7.16 42.45 15.07
C SER A 26 6.31 41.89 13.93
N PHE A 27 6.35 40.57 13.72
CA PHE A 27 5.50 39.88 12.76
C PHE A 27 4.04 39.83 13.24
N GLU A 28 3.82 39.53 14.52
CA GLU A 28 2.47 39.45 15.10
C GLU A 28 1.68 40.76 15.06
N LYS A 29 2.36 41.90 14.92
CA LYS A 29 1.69 43.21 14.76
C LYS A 29 0.82 43.29 13.51
N PHE A 30 1.08 42.47 12.50
CA PHE A 30 0.20 42.42 11.33
C PHE A 30 -1.15 41.77 11.65
N PHE A 31 -1.26 40.99 12.73
CA PHE A 31 -2.47 40.26 13.10
C PHE A 31 -3.24 40.90 14.27
N SER A 32 -2.73 41.96 14.90
CA SER A 32 -3.26 42.48 16.17
C SER A 32 -4.67 43.07 16.13
N GLU A 33 -5.19 43.33 14.93
CA GLU A 33 -6.53 43.91 14.70
C GLU A 33 -7.26 43.17 13.57
N ALA A 34 -6.84 41.93 13.30
CA ALA A 34 -7.43 41.11 12.26
C ALA A 34 -8.71 40.45 12.77
N ASP A 35 -9.76 40.48 11.95
CA ASP A 35 -10.98 39.71 12.13
C ASP A 35 -10.84 38.34 11.45
N ARG A 36 -10.17 38.30 10.28
CA ARG A 36 -9.97 37.07 9.49
C ARG A 36 -8.55 36.91 9.00
N LEU A 37 -8.07 35.67 8.98
CA LEU A 37 -6.73 35.33 8.50
C LEU A 37 -6.76 34.09 7.60
N GLN A 38 -6.35 34.24 6.33
CA GLN A 38 -5.96 33.12 5.49
C GLN A 38 -4.43 33.09 5.35
N ALA A 39 -3.80 31.93 5.55
CA ALA A 39 -2.34 31.85 5.53
C ALA A 39 -1.81 30.56 4.91
N ILE A 40 -0.79 30.67 4.05
CA ILE A 40 0.07 29.56 3.64
C ILE A 40 1.41 29.76 4.33
N THR A 41 1.87 28.81 5.13
CA THR A 41 3.10 28.97 5.91
C THR A 41 3.57 27.64 6.47
N TYR A 42 4.86 27.52 6.80
CA TYR A 42 5.27 26.47 7.74
C TYR A 42 4.77 26.83 9.14
N CYS A 43 4.30 25.82 9.89
CA CYS A 43 3.90 25.96 11.29
C CYS A 43 4.44 24.80 12.13
N GLU A 44 4.93 25.11 13.33
CA GLU A 44 5.60 24.12 14.18
C GLU A 44 4.67 23.28 15.07
N SER A 45 3.39 23.64 15.20
CA SER A 45 2.41 22.79 15.89
C SER A 45 1.00 23.38 15.79
N PRO A 46 -0.04 22.55 15.96
CA PRO A 46 -1.42 23.04 16.09
C PRO A 46 -1.59 24.05 17.24
N LYS A 47 -0.80 23.94 18.31
CA LYS A 47 -0.82 24.86 19.45
C LYS A 47 -0.49 26.29 19.06
N VAL A 48 0.44 26.48 18.12
CA VAL A 48 0.82 27.82 17.66
C VAL A 48 -0.34 28.48 16.94
N LEU A 49 -1.07 27.73 16.11
CA LEU A 49 -2.27 28.24 15.43
C LEU A 49 -3.38 28.58 16.43
N LEU A 50 -3.65 27.70 17.39
CA LEU A 50 -4.67 27.97 18.41
C LEU A 50 -4.33 29.23 19.23
N ASN A 51 -3.07 29.38 19.65
CA ASN A 51 -2.64 30.57 20.39
C ASN A 51 -2.78 31.83 19.55
N LEU A 52 -2.38 31.80 18.27
CA LEU A 52 -2.53 32.95 17.37
C LEU A 52 -4.00 33.35 17.23
N PHE A 53 -4.89 32.37 17.04
CA PHE A 53 -6.33 32.59 16.93
C PHE A 53 -6.91 33.25 18.19
N GLU A 54 -6.56 32.73 19.37
CA GLU A 54 -7.12 33.20 20.65
C GLU A 54 -6.47 34.50 21.15
N GLU A 55 -5.17 34.69 20.97
CA GLU A 55 -4.44 35.90 21.41
C GLU A 55 -4.85 37.14 20.59
N HIS A 56 -5.16 36.96 19.30
CA HIS A 56 -5.60 38.05 18.42
C HIS A 56 -7.12 38.16 18.28
N GLY A 57 -7.88 37.24 18.88
CA GLY A 57 -9.34 37.31 18.87
C GLY A 57 -9.97 37.14 17.49
N LEU A 58 -9.33 36.37 16.60
CA LEU A 58 -9.80 36.14 15.24
C LEU A 58 -11.21 35.54 15.24
N GLU A 59 -12.06 35.98 14.32
CA GLU A 59 -13.37 35.39 14.08
C GLU A 59 -13.23 34.10 13.28
N GLU A 60 -12.45 34.16 12.20
CA GLU A 60 -12.16 33.05 11.28
C GLU A 60 -10.67 32.98 10.93
N MET A 61 -10.14 31.76 10.83
CA MET A 61 -8.77 31.53 10.39
C MET A 61 -8.65 30.25 9.57
N THR A 62 -8.07 30.35 8.38
CA THR A 62 -7.82 29.22 7.48
C THR A 62 -6.34 29.14 7.15
N VAL A 63 -5.68 28.04 7.53
CA VAL A 63 -4.22 27.92 7.39
C VAL A 63 -3.84 26.66 6.63
N MET A 64 -3.06 26.83 5.56
CA MET A 64 -2.36 25.76 4.89
C MET A 64 -0.93 25.63 5.44
N VAL A 65 -0.67 24.53 6.12
CA VAL A 65 0.62 24.23 6.75
C VAL A 65 1.55 23.52 5.76
N GLY A 66 2.63 24.22 5.40
CA GLY A 66 3.67 23.72 4.51
C GLY A 66 4.69 22.81 5.19
N ASP A 67 5.15 21.78 4.47
CA ASP A 67 6.34 20.95 4.75
C ASP A 67 6.49 20.42 6.20
N ARG A 68 5.39 19.93 6.75
CA ARG A 68 5.37 19.18 8.00
C ARG A 68 4.75 17.80 7.81
N SER A 69 5.57 16.75 7.95
CA SER A 69 5.16 15.35 7.70
C SER A 69 4.20 14.79 8.74
N ASP A 70 4.27 15.27 9.98
CA ASP A 70 3.39 14.85 11.08
C ASP A 70 2.99 16.08 11.90
N PHE A 71 1.99 16.83 11.43
CA PHE A 71 1.52 18.03 12.14
C PHE A 71 0.86 17.64 13.48
N ARG A 72 0.22 16.47 13.51
CA ARG A 72 -0.42 15.92 14.70
C ARG A 72 0.57 15.65 15.84
N SER A 73 1.81 15.24 15.56
CA SER A 73 2.84 15.03 16.60
C SER A 73 3.13 16.24 17.51
N GLY A 74 2.67 17.44 17.14
CA GLY A 74 2.70 18.62 18.01
C GLY A 74 1.66 18.61 19.14
N LEU A 75 0.78 17.60 19.19
CA LEU A 75 -0.20 17.37 20.23
C LEU A 75 0.07 16.03 20.92
N SER A 76 0.00 16.03 22.25
CA SER A 76 0.11 14.86 23.12
C SER A 76 -1.19 14.63 23.90
N GLU A 77 -1.27 13.55 24.67
CA GLU A 77 -2.42 13.33 25.57
C GLU A 77 -2.58 14.42 26.63
N GLU A 78 -1.49 15.09 27.03
CA GLU A 78 -1.53 16.22 27.95
C GLU A 78 -2.24 17.44 27.33
N ASP A 79 -2.42 17.44 26.01
CA ASP A 79 -3.03 18.51 25.23
C ASP A 79 -4.51 18.23 24.88
N LEU A 80 -5.18 17.37 25.64
CA LEU A 80 -6.59 17.01 25.43
C LEU A 80 -7.51 18.24 25.32
N GLU A 81 -7.30 19.24 26.19
CA GLU A 81 -8.09 20.48 26.14
C GLU A 81 -7.82 21.27 24.86
N THR A 82 -6.55 21.37 24.45
CA THR A 82 -6.15 22.03 23.21
C THR A 82 -6.77 21.35 22.00
N ALA A 83 -6.70 20.02 21.92
CA ALA A 83 -7.29 19.25 20.84
C ALA A 83 -8.82 19.37 20.81
N SER A 84 -9.47 19.36 21.99
CA SER A 84 -10.91 19.58 22.12
C SER A 84 -11.32 20.98 21.64
N ARG A 85 -10.49 21.98 21.94
CA ARG A 85 -10.71 23.35 21.47
C ARG A 85 -10.56 23.47 19.95
N LEU A 86 -9.50 22.88 19.39
CA LEU A 86 -9.25 22.84 17.94
C LEU A 86 -10.39 22.15 17.18
N GLU A 87 -10.82 20.97 17.65
CA GLU A 87 -11.95 20.23 17.07
C GLU A 87 -13.23 21.07 17.04
N ARG A 88 -13.55 21.71 18.17
CA ARG A 88 -14.74 22.57 18.27
C ARG A 88 -14.68 23.75 17.31
N LEU A 89 -13.55 24.45 17.24
CA LEU A 89 -13.39 25.61 16.34
C LEU A 89 -13.48 25.21 14.87
N ARG A 90 -12.93 24.04 14.50
CA ARG A 90 -13.08 23.47 13.17
C ARG A 90 -14.54 23.16 12.85
N ARG A 91 -15.24 22.49 13.76
CA ARG A 91 -16.67 22.14 13.59
C ARG A 91 -17.57 23.38 13.48
N GLU A 92 -17.21 24.46 14.15
CA GLU A 92 -17.88 25.76 14.04
C GLU A 92 -17.50 26.54 12.77
N GLY A 93 -16.58 26.02 11.94
CA GLY A 93 -16.10 26.71 10.73
C GLY A 93 -15.22 27.92 11.01
N ARG A 94 -14.70 28.05 12.24
CA ARG A 94 -13.92 29.22 12.69
C ARG A 94 -12.42 29.03 12.56
N LEU A 95 -11.96 27.79 12.64
CA LEU A 95 -10.54 27.46 12.46
C LEU A 95 -10.39 26.25 11.56
N GLU A 96 -9.99 26.49 10.32
CA GLU A 96 -9.67 25.43 9.36
C GLU A 96 -8.17 25.33 9.17
N VAL A 97 -7.65 24.10 9.26
CA VAL A 97 -6.24 23.83 9.04
C VAL A 97 -6.13 22.76 7.98
N TYR A 98 -5.28 23.01 6.99
CA TYR A 98 -4.94 22.08 5.94
C TYR A 98 -3.46 21.72 6.08
N VAL A 99 -3.13 20.44 5.95
CA VAL A 99 -1.75 19.94 5.98
C VAL A 99 -1.37 19.40 4.61
N LYS A 100 -0.08 19.35 4.31
CA LYS A 100 0.41 18.83 3.02
C LYS A 100 0.04 17.35 2.82
N GLY A 101 -0.78 17.04 1.80
CA GLY A 101 -1.18 15.68 1.40
C GLY A 101 -0.31 15.03 0.32
N GLY A 102 0.48 15.81 -0.41
CA GLY A 102 1.29 15.37 -1.56
C GLY A 102 2.80 15.19 -1.28
N SER A 103 3.58 14.79 -2.29
CA SER A 103 5.05 14.71 -2.21
C SER A 103 5.75 16.05 -2.45
N LYS A 104 5.12 16.96 -3.21
CA LYS A 104 5.67 18.28 -3.50
C LYS A 104 5.81 19.11 -2.24
N ALA A 105 6.92 19.83 -2.14
CA ALA A 105 7.18 20.72 -1.02
C ALA A 105 6.31 21.99 -1.13
N VAL A 106 5.58 22.33 -0.07
CA VAL A 106 4.82 23.59 0.00
C VAL A 106 5.64 24.56 0.84
N HIS A 107 6.46 25.35 0.14
CA HIS A 107 7.39 26.29 0.76
C HIS A 107 6.91 27.75 0.67
N SER A 108 5.75 27.98 0.07
CA SER A 108 5.09 29.28 -0.05
C SER A 108 4.78 29.88 1.32
N LYS A 109 4.89 31.21 1.43
CA LYS A 109 4.56 31.97 2.64
C LYS A 109 3.75 33.19 2.23
N MET A 110 2.48 33.16 2.57
CA MET A 110 1.50 34.14 2.16
C MET A 110 0.47 34.32 3.26
N TYR A 111 0.02 35.55 3.48
CA TYR A 111 -0.98 35.89 4.49
C TYR A 111 -1.96 36.90 3.90
N LEU A 112 -3.25 36.63 4.02
CA LEU A 112 -4.35 37.54 3.74
C LEU A 112 -5.02 37.86 5.06
N ILE A 113 -5.01 39.14 5.42
CA ILE A 113 -5.41 39.63 6.74
C ILE A 113 -6.54 40.63 6.53
N GLU A 114 -7.74 40.31 7.01
CA GLU A 114 -8.91 41.19 6.98
C GLU A 114 -9.20 41.70 8.40
N GLY A 115 -9.57 42.97 8.55
CA GLY A 115 -9.81 43.61 9.85
C GLY A 115 -8.90 44.83 10.08
N ALA A 116 -9.44 45.86 10.75
CA ALA A 116 -9.30 47.28 10.40
C ALA A 116 -7.91 47.98 10.51
N ARG A 117 -7.67 48.94 9.58
CA ARG A 117 -6.90 50.19 9.80
C ARG A 117 -7.83 51.41 9.58
N GLU A 118 -8.53 51.87 10.62
CA GLU A 118 -9.30 53.13 10.55
C GLU A 118 -8.48 54.41 10.85
N GLU A 119 -7.23 54.30 11.32
CA GLU A 119 -6.47 55.51 11.72
C GLU A 119 -5.93 56.37 10.55
N ASN A 120 -6.00 55.91 9.29
CA ASN A 120 -5.59 56.70 8.12
C ASN A 120 -6.74 57.08 7.16
N ALA A 121 -7.98 56.63 7.41
CA ALA A 121 -9.13 56.93 6.55
C ALA A 121 -9.73 58.34 6.76
N GLN A 122 -9.08 59.21 7.55
CA GLN A 122 -9.51 60.59 7.77
C GLN A 122 -8.88 61.63 6.84
N LYS A 123 -8.20 61.25 5.74
CA LYS A 123 -7.54 62.26 4.87
C LYS A 123 -7.85 62.31 3.39
N GLU A 124 -8.63 61.40 2.81
CA GLU A 124 -9.06 61.58 1.42
C GLU A 124 -10.55 61.28 1.24
N ASN A 125 -11.24 62.28 0.67
CA ASN A 125 -12.66 62.40 0.38
C ASN A 125 -13.46 61.10 0.33
N ARG A 126 -14.44 60.99 1.24
CA ARG A 126 -15.55 60.04 1.16
C ARG A 126 -16.38 60.31 -0.09
N GLU A 127 -16.40 59.35 -1.02
CA GLU A 127 -17.63 59.03 -1.74
C GLU A 127 -18.41 58.04 -0.88
N GLU A 128 -19.64 58.42 -0.51
CA GLU A 128 -20.55 57.64 0.31
C GLU A 128 -20.99 56.38 -0.45
N GLY A 129 -20.72 55.17 0.07
CA GLY A 129 -21.37 53.96 -0.43
C GLY A 129 -20.67 52.60 -0.32
N ALA A 130 -19.42 52.49 0.13
CA ALA A 130 -18.74 51.18 0.20
C ALA A 130 -17.94 51.00 1.50
N SER A 131 -18.51 50.35 2.51
CA SER A 131 -17.75 49.71 3.59
C SER A 131 -17.07 48.48 3.01
N SER A 132 -15.93 48.67 2.35
CA SER A 132 -15.06 47.57 1.97
C SER A 132 -14.00 47.44 3.07
N GLU A 133 -13.99 46.31 3.76
CA GLU A 133 -13.03 46.02 4.82
C GLU A 133 -11.59 46.08 4.26
N SER A 134 -10.67 46.65 5.03
CA SER A 134 -9.26 46.74 4.64
C SER A 134 -8.65 45.35 4.66
N VAL A 135 -7.88 45.02 3.63
CA VAL A 135 -7.16 43.75 3.52
C VAL A 135 -5.67 44.02 3.36
N THR A 136 -4.85 43.42 4.22
CA THR A 136 -3.40 43.40 4.06
C THR A 136 -2.96 42.05 3.49
N VAL A 137 -2.28 42.07 2.35
CA VAL A 137 -1.61 40.89 1.78
C VAL A 137 -0.14 40.92 2.16
N LEU A 138 0.38 39.87 2.79
CA LEU A 138 1.81 39.71 3.06
C LEU A 138 2.39 38.53 2.30
N VAL A 139 3.52 38.74 1.63
CA VAL A 139 4.30 37.68 0.97
C VAL A 139 5.77 37.82 1.34
N GLY A 140 6.43 36.74 1.74
CA GLY A 140 7.84 36.82 2.10
C GLY A 140 8.43 35.56 2.70
N SER A 141 9.32 35.70 3.68
CA SER A 141 10.09 34.58 4.25
C SER A 141 9.69 34.19 5.68
N ALA A 142 8.83 34.97 6.33
CA ALA A 142 8.38 34.68 7.70
C ALA A 142 7.51 33.42 7.75
N ASN A 143 7.61 32.67 8.86
CA ASN A 143 6.79 31.50 9.16
C ASN A 143 6.07 31.69 10.50
N LEU A 144 4.94 31.00 10.70
CA LEU A 144 4.27 30.84 12.00
C LEU A 144 4.99 29.80 12.89
N THR A 145 6.20 30.15 13.33
CA THR A 145 6.97 29.36 14.29
C THR A 145 7.57 30.28 15.34
N LYS A 146 7.56 29.87 16.61
CA LYS A 146 8.30 30.57 17.67
C LYS A 146 9.78 30.17 17.64
N THR A 147 10.09 28.96 17.18
CA THR A 147 11.46 28.45 17.03
C THR A 147 12.03 28.82 15.64
N GLY A 148 12.91 29.84 15.59
CA GLY A 148 13.59 30.25 14.34
C GLY A 148 13.97 31.73 14.28
N TRP A 149 13.25 32.59 14.99
CA TRP A 149 13.42 34.05 14.93
C TRP A 149 14.66 34.60 15.65
N GLY A 150 15.36 33.78 16.44
CA GLY A 150 16.55 34.23 17.19
C GLY A 150 17.80 34.43 16.33
N TYR A 151 17.84 33.88 15.12
CA TYR A 151 18.99 33.91 14.21
C TYR A 151 18.61 34.18 12.74
N GLN A 152 17.32 34.44 12.45
CA GLN A 152 16.82 34.74 11.12
C GLN A 152 16.33 36.19 11.03
N ALA A 153 16.72 36.90 9.97
CA ALA A 153 16.10 38.15 9.58
C ALA A 153 15.14 37.85 8.42
N ASN A 154 13.85 38.15 8.59
CA ASN A 154 12.84 37.90 7.57
C ASN A 154 12.56 39.17 6.76
N TYR A 155 12.21 38.97 5.49
CA TYR A 155 11.81 40.03 4.59
C TYR A 155 10.38 39.79 4.13
N MET A 156 9.53 40.80 4.25
CA MET A 156 8.13 40.75 3.86
C MET A 156 7.82 41.89 2.90
N THR A 157 6.95 41.59 1.95
CA THR A 157 6.27 42.57 1.10
C THR A 157 4.83 42.65 1.57
N ALA A 158 4.33 43.86 1.79
CA ALA A 158 2.97 44.12 2.22
C ALA A 158 2.22 44.92 1.15
N PHE A 159 1.00 44.50 0.83
CA PHE A 159 0.08 45.20 -0.05
C PHE A 159 -1.19 45.55 0.73
N GLU A 160 -1.50 46.83 0.77
CA GLU A 160 -2.74 47.34 1.36
C GLU A 160 -3.82 47.41 0.27
N THR A 161 -4.90 46.65 0.44
CA THR A 161 -6.00 46.59 -0.50
C THR A 161 -7.36 46.57 0.21
N ARG A 162 -8.43 46.35 -0.55
CA ARG A 162 -9.79 46.21 -0.06
C ARG A 162 -10.36 44.85 -0.44
N GLN A 163 -11.24 44.33 0.39
CA GLN A 163 -11.97 43.12 0.10
C GLN A 163 -12.74 43.25 -1.23
N GLY A 164 -12.72 42.20 -2.05
CA GLY A 164 -13.32 42.19 -3.40
C GLY A 164 -12.62 43.06 -4.45
N SER A 165 -11.43 43.60 -4.15
CA SER A 165 -10.58 44.17 -5.20
C SER A 165 -9.95 43.07 -6.05
N GLY A 166 -9.62 43.36 -7.32
CA GLY A 166 -8.96 42.35 -8.18
C GLY A 166 -7.62 41.83 -7.63
N LEU A 167 -6.91 42.63 -6.83
CA LEU A 167 -5.70 42.16 -6.13
C LEU A 167 -6.05 41.19 -5.00
N HIS A 168 -7.10 41.46 -4.23
CA HIS A 168 -7.60 40.56 -3.20
C HIS A 168 -8.06 39.23 -3.80
N GLU A 169 -8.93 39.28 -4.82
CA GLU A 169 -9.47 38.10 -5.50
C GLU A 169 -8.37 37.23 -6.10
N GLN A 170 -7.36 37.83 -6.75
CA GLN A 170 -6.24 37.07 -7.32
C GLN A 170 -5.44 36.31 -6.26
N PHE A 171 -5.17 36.94 -5.12
CA PHE A 171 -4.44 36.29 -4.03
C PHE A 171 -5.31 35.24 -3.32
N GLU A 172 -6.60 35.49 -3.16
CA GLU A 172 -7.54 34.50 -2.63
C GLU A 172 -7.65 33.27 -3.56
N GLU A 173 -7.69 33.46 -4.87
CA GLU A 173 -7.62 32.38 -5.87
C GLU A 173 -6.31 31.59 -5.75
N ASP A 174 -5.16 32.26 -5.65
CA ASP A 174 -3.85 31.62 -5.47
C ASP A 174 -3.77 30.84 -4.15
N PHE A 175 -4.44 31.33 -3.11
CA PHE A 175 -4.55 30.65 -1.81
C PHE A 175 -5.33 29.33 -1.95
N TRP A 176 -6.54 29.40 -2.48
CA TRP A 176 -7.40 28.21 -2.63
C TRP A 176 -6.83 27.21 -3.63
N ALA A 177 -6.19 27.66 -4.72
CA ALA A 177 -5.49 26.78 -5.63
C ALA A 177 -4.40 25.95 -4.92
N GLN A 178 -3.64 26.54 -3.98
CA GLN A 178 -2.68 25.75 -3.20
C GLN A 178 -3.34 24.81 -2.19
N VAL A 179 -4.44 25.23 -1.56
CA VAL A 179 -5.20 24.35 -0.65
C VAL A 179 -5.79 23.16 -1.41
N GLU A 180 -6.41 23.38 -2.57
CA GLU A 180 -7.03 22.33 -3.39
C GLU A 180 -5.99 21.39 -4.01
N ASP A 181 -4.86 21.92 -4.52
CA ASP A 181 -3.84 21.11 -5.19
C ASP A 181 -2.96 20.31 -4.21
N TYR A 182 -2.76 20.81 -2.98
CA TYR A 182 -1.73 20.27 -2.07
C TYR A 182 -2.19 20.05 -0.62
N GLY A 183 -3.35 20.56 -0.22
CA GLY A 183 -3.86 20.52 1.14
C GLY A 183 -4.80 19.34 1.42
N GLU A 184 -4.69 18.76 2.61
CA GLU A 184 -5.61 17.80 3.21
C GLU A 184 -6.17 18.39 4.52
N PRO A 185 -7.48 18.34 4.78
CA PRO A 185 -8.06 18.85 6.02
C PRO A 185 -7.50 18.16 7.27
N PHE A 186 -6.93 18.93 8.18
CA PHE A 186 -6.45 18.45 9.47
C PHE A 186 -7.64 18.22 10.42
N MET A 187 -7.61 17.10 11.16
CA MET A 187 -8.66 16.69 12.13
C MET A 187 -10.03 16.37 11.51
N GLU A 188 -10.11 16.15 10.20
CA GLU A 188 -11.35 15.71 9.55
C GLU A 188 -11.85 14.38 10.09
N ASP A 189 -10.96 13.40 10.14
CA ASP A 189 -11.25 12.08 10.69
C ASP A 189 -11.70 12.13 12.16
N LEU A 190 -11.20 13.09 12.93
CA LEU A 190 -11.62 13.30 14.31
C LEU A 190 -13.02 13.88 14.39
N SER A 191 -13.30 14.97 13.67
CA SER A 191 -14.62 15.59 13.74
C SER A 191 -15.71 14.66 13.24
N GLU A 192 -15.47 13.87 12.19
CA GLU A 192 -16.41 12.83 11.74
C GLU A 192 -16.73 11.84 12.86
N ARG A 193 -15.71 11.32 13.56
CA ARG A 193 -15.91 10.39 14.70
C ARG A 193 -16.58 11.06 15.89
N ALA A 194 -16.28 12.33 16.14
CA ALA A 194 -16.87 13.09 17.22
C ALA A 194 -18.34 13.44 16.94
N GLN A 195 -18.78 13.52 15.67
CA GLN A 195 -20.18 13.79 15.33
C GLN A 195 -21.14 12.76 15.91
N ASP A 196 -20.75 11.49 15.94
CA ASP A 196 -21.56 10.37 16.45
C ASP A 196 -21.66 10.30 17.99
N ALA A 197 -20.91 11.13 18.71
CA ALA A 197 -20.98 11.16 20.16
C ALA A 197 -22.17 12.02 20.66
N ASP A 198 -23.01 11.40 21.48
CA ASP A 198 -24.26 11.99 22.00
C ASP A 198 -23.99 12.97 23.16
N THR A 199 -22.85 12.83 23.83
CA THR A 199 -22.47 13.64 25.00
C THR A 199 -21.07 14.27 24.86
N GLU A 200 -20.83 15.35 25.62
CA GLU A 200 -19.52 16.02 25.64
C GLU A 200 -18.44 15.12 26.27
N GLU A 201 -18.80 14.30 27.26
CA GLU A 201 -17.91 13.29 27.83
C GLU A 201 -17.49 12.23 26.82
N GLU A 202 -18.41 11.75 25.98
CA GLU A 202 -18.09 10.81 24.89
C GLU A 202 -17.21 11.45 23.83
N ARG A 203 -17.49 12.71 23.44
CA ARG A 203 -16.63 13.48 22.52
C ARG A 203 -15.22 13.61 23.05
N ARG A 204 -15.09 13.98 24.32
CA ARG A 204 -13.80 14.15 24.99
C ARG A 204 -13.01 12.84 25.03
N GLU A 205 -13.69 11.71 25.20
CA GLU A 205 -13.07 10.38 25.13
C GLU A 205 -12.64 10.02 23.69
N VAL A 206 -13.44 10.36 22.67
CA VAL A 206 -13.06 10.20 21.24
C VAL A 206 -11.81 11.02 20.91
N ILE A 207 -11.72 12.26 21.39
CA ILE A 207 -10.56 13.15 21.16
C ILE A 207 -9.32 12.64 21.89
N LYS A 208 -9.47 12.15 23.12
CA LYS A 208 -8.38 11.53 23.88
C LYS A 208 -7.81 10.30 23.16
N ARG A 209 -8.69 9.45 22.61
CA ARG A 209 -8.32 8.27 21.81
C ARG A 209 -7.66 8.64 20.49
N TRP A 210 -8.16 9.69 19.84
CA TRP A 210 -7.52 10.22 18.64
C TRP A 210 -6.12 10.72 18.96
N LEU A 211 -5.90 11.49 20.04
CA LEU A 211 -4.57 11.95 20.45
C LEU A 211 -3.57 10.82 20.71
N SER A 212 -4.01 9.75 21.38
CA SER A 212 -3.16 8.59 21.69
C SER A 212 -2.83 7.71 20.47
N GLY A 213 -3.47 7.95 19.32
CA GLY A 213 -3.28 7.14 18.10
C GLY A 213 -4.04 5.82 18.13
N LYS A 214 -4.89 5.65 19.14
CA LYS A 214 -5.61 4.42 19.44
C LYS A 214 -7.05 4.58 18.99
N SER A 215 -7.37 4.08 17.80
CA SER A 215 -8.77 4.00 17.36
C SER A 215 -9.51 2.95 18.21
N PRO A 216 -10.69 3.28 18.81
CA PRO A 216 -11.48 2.35 19.61
C PRO A 216 -12.01 1.13 18.83
N GLU A 217 -11.88 1.13 17.51
CA GLU A 217 -12.23 -0.03 16.68
C GLU A 217 -11.10 -1.08 16.57
N ARG A 218 -9.89 -0.79 17.08
CA ARG A 218 -8.73 -1.67 16.95
C ARG A 218 -8.53 -2.52 18.20
N PRO A 219 -8.45 -3.86 18.08
CA PRO A 219 -8.11 -4.71 19.19
C PRO A 219 -6.80 -4.27 19.87
N PRO A 220 -6.70 -4.32 21.21
CA PRO A 220 -5.48 -3.91 21.95
C PRO A 220 -4.19 -4.54 21.43
N VAL A 221 -4.29 -5.80 21.01
CA VAL A 221 -3.17 -6.55 20.43
C VAL A 221 -2.68 -5.96 19.12
N GLU A 222 -3.57 -5.46 18.25
CA GLU A 222 -3.21 -4.79 17.00
C GLU A 222 -2.41 -3.52 17.29
N GLN A 223 -2.88 -2.74 18.25
CA GLN A 223 -2.27 -1.46 18.59
C GLN A 223 -0.85 -1.67 19.13
N ILE A 224 -0.67 -2.65 20.02
CA ILE A 224 0.66 -3.00 20.56
C ILE A 224 1.59 -3.56 19.49
N THR A 225 1.14 -4.45 18.61
CA THR A 225 2.00 -5.01 17.55
C THR A 225 2.35 -3.94 16.50
N ALA A 226 1.43 -3.01 16.20
CA ALA A 226 1.69 -1.85 15.35
C ALA A 226 2.75 -0.93 15.97
N GLU A 227 2.58 -0.52 17.23
CA GLU A 227 3.55 0.32 17.97
C GLU A 227 4.93 -0.34 18.00
N ALA A 228 4.97 -1.65 18.30
CA ALA A 228 6.21 -2.39 18.35
C ALA A 228 6.94 -2.42 16.99
N THR A 229 6.19 -2.65 15.91
CA THR A 229 6.74 -2.70 14.55
C THR A 229 7.18 -1.33 14.07
N GLU A 230 6.44 -0.28 14.42
CA GLU A 230 6.81 1.12 14.15
C GLU A 230 8.16 1.48 14.80
N GLN A 231 8.35 1.14 16.08
CA GLN A 231 9.61 1.40 16.78
C GLN A 231 10.78 0.63 16.15
N MET A 232 10.55 -0.62 15.74
CA MET A 232 11.57 -1.40 15.03
C MET A 232 11.97 -0.78 13.69
N ALA A 233 11.00 -0.20 12.98
CA ALA A 233 11.20 0.47 11.70
C ALA A 233 11.96 1.81 11.86
N ARG A 234 11.64 2.60 12.89
CA ARG A 234 12.33 3.87 13.19
C ARG A 234 13.77 3.68 13.69
N GLY A 235 14.02 2.61 14.45
CA GLY A 235 15.35 2.24 14.91
C GLY A 235 16.18 1.45 13.88
N ALA A 236 15.80 1.45 12.60
CA ALA A 236 16.65 0.91 11.54
C ALA A 236 17.77 1.93 11.26
N PRO A 237 19.06 1.54 11.36
CA PRO A 237 20.14 2.48 11.11
C PRO A 237 20.07 2.95 9.65
N ALA A 238 20.06 4.27 9.47
CA ALA A 238 20.56 4.88 8.26
C ALA A 238 22.04 4.50 8.12
N GLU A 239 22.44 4.13 6.91
CA GLU A 239 23.77 3.69 6.46
C GLU A 239 24.96 3.94 7.41
N GLU A 240 25.75 2.89 7.66
CA GLU A 240 27.21 3.02 7.72
C GLU A 240 27.85 1.65 7.45
N GLY A 241 28.86 1.66 6.57
CA GLY A 241 29.52 0.47 6.07
C GLY A 241 30.65 -0.07 6.95
N ALA A 242 31.42 -0.94 6.31
CA ALA A 242 32.70 -1.54 6.73
C ALA A 242 32.66 -2.82 7.58
N SER A 243 32.99 -3.90 6.87
CA SER A 243 34.03 -4.88 7.17
C SER A 243 33.87 -5.85 8.35
N GLY A 244 33.70 -7.13 7.99
CA GLY A 244 34.67 -8.20 8.28
C GLY A 244 34.92 -8.58 9.74
N GLY A 245 34.62 -9.84 10.10
CA GLY A 245 35.16 -10.45 11.31
C GLY A 245 34.38 -11.67 11.80
N GLU A 246 34.79 -12.83 11.30
CA GLU A 246 34.90 -14.15 11.94
C GLU A 246 33.78 -14.71 12.86
N GLU A 247 33.40 -15.94 12.51
CA GLU A 247 32.69 -16.92 13.33
C GLU A 247 33.43 -17.21 14.65
N THR A 248 32.76 -17.03 15.80
CA THR A 248 32.95 -17.92 16.96
C THR A 248 31.67 -18.00 17.80
N GLY A 249 31.09 -19.21 17.84
CA GLY A 249 30.66 -19.92 19.06
C GLY A 249 29.72 -19.25 20.07
N GLY A 250 28.46 -19.71 20.08
CA GLY A 250 27.87 -20.48 21.19
C GLY A 250 27.86 -19.90 22.62
N GLU A 251 26.64 -19.65 23.10
CA GLU A 251 26.21 -19.71 24.52
C GLU A 251 26.56 -18.58 25.50
N ALA A 252 27.34 -17.55 25.12
CA ALA A 252 27.53 -16.36 25.97
C ALA A 252 26.69 -15.12 25.56
N ALA A 253 25.88 -15.22 24.50
CA ALA A 253 25.16 -14.07 23.93
C ALA A 253 23.83 -13.70 24.63
N ALA A 254 23.36 -14.50 25.59
CA ALA A 254 22.06 -14.27 26.24
C ALA A 254 22.10 -13.24 27.38
N GLU A 255 23.28 -12.93 27.95
CA GLU A 255 23.40 -12.05 29.12
C GLU A 255 24.03 -10.68 28.84
N ASN A 256 24.55 -10.45 27.63
CA ASN A 256 25.13 -9.16 27.21
C ASN A 256 24.37 -8.52 26.04
N ALA A 257 23.06 -8.75 25.92
CA ALA A 257 22.21 -7.90 25.09
C ALA A 257 22.09 -6.53 25.78
N GLY A 258 22.87 -5.55 25.30
CA GLY A 258 22.89 -4.20 25.87
C GLY A 258 21.48 -3.58 26.00
N PRO A 259 21.28 -2.65 26.94
CA PRO A 259 19.97 -2.08 27.29
C PRO A 259 19.22 -1.35 26.16
N ASP A 260 19.88 -1.09 25.02
CA ASP A 260 19.36 -0.26 23.90
C ASP A 260 18.64 -1.03 22.78
N ARG A 261 18.38 -2.34 22.91
CA ARG A 261 17.72 -3.16 21.86
C ARG A 261 16.27 -3.59 22.16
N ARG A 262 15.65 -3.07 23.22
CA ARG A 262 14.29 -3.45 23.62
C ARG A 262 13.26 -2.44 23.12
N ILE A 263 12.15 -2.94 22.59
CA ILE A 263 10.97 -2.16 22.18
C ILE A 263 10.24 -1.75 23.45
N HIS A 264 9.92 -0.47 23.61
CA HIS A 264 9.22 0.06 24.78
C HIS A 264 7.75 0.23 24.45
N LEU A 265 6.84 -0.33 25.24
CA LEU A 265 5.40 -0.33 24.94
C LEU A 265 4.62 0.30 26.09
N SER A 266 3.81 1.32 25.77
CA SER A 266 2.95 1.94 26.77
C SER A 266 1.62 1.21 26.91
N LEU A 267 1.31 0.78 28.14
CA LEU A 267 0.07 0.09 28.49
C LEU A 267 -0.92 0.96 29.26
N ARG A 268 -0.73 2.29 29.27
CA ARG A 268 -1.47 3.20 30.16
C ARG A 268 -2.95 3.33 29.80
N ASP A 269 -3.27 3.18 28.53
CA ASP A 269 -4.58 3.51 27.95
C ASP A 269 -5.46 2.28 27.72
N TYR A 270 -4.98 1.10 28.10
CA TYR A 270 -5.79 -0.12 28.12
C TYR A 270 -6.53 -0.24 29.44
N ASP A 271 -7.74 -0.79 29.38
CA ASP A 271 -8.48 -1.14 30.58
C ASP A 271 -7.74 -2.21 31.39
N GLU A 272 -8.19 -2.47 32.62
CA GLU A 272 -7.50 -3.41 33.50
C GLU A 272 -7.41 -4.83 32.92
N SER A 273 -8.43 -5.25 32.19
CA SER A 273 -8.52 -6.60 31.61
C SER A 273 -7.54 -6.74 30.45
N ASP A 274 -7.66 -5.87 29.45
CA ASP A 274 -6.79 -5.83 28.27
C ASP A 274 -5.33 -5.63 28.66
N ARG A 275 -5.07 -4.73 29.61
CA ARG A 275 -3.73 -4.50 30.15
C ARG A 275 -3.18 -5.77 30.78
N SER A 276 -3.94 -6.44 31.64
CA SER A 276 -3.51 -7.68 32.28
C SER A 276 -3.23 -8.77 31.25
N ASP A 277 -4.04 -8.85 30.20
CA ASP A 277 -3.89 -9.83 29.12
C ASP A 277 -2.62 -9.57 28.31
N LEU A 278 -2.40 -8.31 27.88
CA LEU A 278 -1.18 -7.89 27.19
C LEU A 278 0.07 -8.14 28.03
N GLN A 279 0.03 -7.83 29.33
CA GLN A 279 1.15 -8.08 30.23
C GLN A 279 1.51 -9.56 30.31
N ARG A 280 0.51 -10.44 30.43
CA ARG A 280 0.72 -11.90 30.44
C ARG A 280 1.33 -12.38 29.12
N GLN A 281 0.86 -11.89 27.98
CA GLN A 281 1.42 -12.26 26.67
C GLN A 281 2.87 -11.77 26.54
N ILE A 282 3.15 -10.51 26.87
CA ILE A 282 4.51 -9.94 26.79
C ILE A 282 5.48 -10.74 27.67
N GLN A 283 5.10 -11.06 28.91
CA GLN A 283 5.92 -11.88 29.81
C GLN A 283 6.13 -13.31 29.29
N LYS A 284 5.06 -13.95 28.79
CA LYS A 284 5.12 -15.30 28.18
C LYS A 284 6.13 -15.37 27.03
N HIS A 285 6.31 -14.27 26.30
CA HIS A 285 7.22 -14.18 25.15
C HIS A 285 8.57 -13.52 25.48
N GLY A 286 8.96 -13.49 26.76
CA GLY A 286 10.29 -13.06 27.20
C GLY A 286 10.46 -11.54 27.33
N GLY A 287 9.35 -10.79 27.32
CA GLY A 287 9.32 -9.38 27.67
C GLY A 287 9.24 -9.14 29.18
N SER A 288 9.50 -7.90 29.60
CA SER A 288 9.41 -7.45 30.99
C SER A 288 8.31 -6.41 31.13
N VAL A 289 7.57 -6.43 32.24
CA VAL A 289 6.50 -5.49 32.53
C VAL A 289 6.80 -4.76 33.84
N ALA A 290 6.62 -3.44 33.85
CA ALA A 290 6.74 -2.59 35.02
C ALA A 290 5.54 -1.63 35.10
N GLY A 291 4.51 -2.01 35.86
CA GLY A 291 3.32 -1.18 36.08
C GLY A 291 2.49 -0.98 34.81
N LYS A 292 2.59 0.18 34.18
CA LYS A 292 1.89 0.52 32.92
C LYS A 292 2.85 0.62 31.73
N GLU A 293 4.08 0.14 31.88
CA GLU A 293 5.08 0.09 30.83
C GLU A 293 5.50 -1.37 30.61
N ALA A 294 5.80 -1.72 29.36
CA ALA A 294 6.31 -3.03 29.01
C ALA A 294 7.50 -2.91 28.05
N ARG A 295 8.34 -3.95 28.02
CA ARG A 295 9.47 -4.06 27.10
C ARG A 295 9.51 -5.44 26.48
N ILE A 296 9.73 -5.52 25.18
CA ILE A 296 9.87 -6.79 24.46
C ILE A 296 11.03 -6.69 23.47
N SER A 297 11.76 -7.79 23.23
CA SER A 297 12.77 -7.82 22.17
C SER A 297 12.12 -8.08 20.81
N PRO A 298 12.77 -7.72 19.68
CA PRO A 298 12.30 -8.12 18.36
C PRO A 298 12.02 -9.63 18.25
N GLY A 299 12.92 -10.47 18.77
CA GLY A 299 12.72 -11.92 18.79
C GLY A 299 11.57 -12.39 19.69
N GLY A 300 11.31 -11.69 20.80
CA GLY A 300 10.15 -11.95 21.66
C GLY A 300 8.84 -11.63 20.93
N LEU A 301 8.78 -10.50 20.24
CA LEU A 301 7.65 -10.15 19.38
C LEU A 301 7.47 -11.13 18.23
N GLY A 302 8.58 -11.55 17.59
CA GLY A 302 8.59 -12.58 16.55
C GLY A 302 8.01 -13.91 17.03
N LYS A 303 8.37 -14.34 18.25
CA LYS A 303 7.79 -15.53 18.90
C LYS A 303 6.29 -15.37 19.15
N TRP A 304 5.89 -14.22 19.68
CA TRP A 304 4.49 -13.94 19.97
C TRP A 304 3.65 -14.02 18.69
N MET A 305 4.03 -13.27 17.65
CA MET A 305 3.25 -13.22 16.42
C MET A 305 3.21 -14.55 15.67
N THR A 306 4.32 -15.27 15.65
CA THR A 306 4.39 -16.57 14.97
C THR A 306 3.57 -17.64 15.71
N GLN A 307 3.52 -17.60 17.04
CA GLN A 307 2.69 -18.55 17.79
C GLN A 307 1.20 -18.25 17.72
N GLU A 308 0.83 -16.96 17.69
CA GLU A 308 -0.56 -16.54 17.69
C GLU A 308 -1.19 -16.57 16.30
N TRP A 309 -0.43 -16.23 15.26
CA TRP A 309 -0.95 -16.08 13.88
C TRP A 309 -0.14 -16.80 12.80
N GLY A 310 0.89 -17.57 13.18
CA GLY A 310 1.72 -18.34 12.25
C GLY A 310 2.66 -17.50 11.38
N VAL A 311 2.77 -16.19 11.61
CA VAL A 311 3.63 -15.30 10.81
C VAL A 311 4.48 -14.35 11.66
N PRO A 312 5.74 -14.08 11.26
CA PRO A 312 6.59 -13.12 11.94
C PRO A 312 6.29 -11.66 11.51
N PRO A 313 6.73 -10.67 12.31
CA PRO A 313 6.77 -9.27 11.88
C PRO A 313 7.75 -9.09 10.71
N LEU A 314 7.25 -8.57 9.59
CA LEU A 314 8.04 -8.12 8.45
C LEU A 314 7.57 -6.72 8.05
N TRP A 315 8.51 -5.84 7.74
CA TRP A 315 8.21 -4.49 7.27
C TRP A 315 9.18 -4.02 6.20
N THR A 316 8.74 -3.01 5.44
CA THR A 316 9.53 -2.40 4.38
C THR A 316 9.84 -0.96 4.70
N THR A 317 11.05 -0.53 4.35
CA THR A 317 11.61 0.82 4.53
C THR A 317 12.27 1.25 3.22
N ASP A 318 12.71 2.51 3.12
CA ASP A 318 13.52 2.95 1.97
C ASP A 318 14.87 2.24 1.90
N GLY A 319 15.35 1.72 3.03
CA GLY A 319 16.51 0.83 3.13
C GLY A 319 16.22 -0.62 2.79
N GLY A 320 14.99 -1.00 2.40
CA GLY A 320 14.65 -2.38 2.03
C GLY A 320 13.81 -3.12 3.06
N VAL A 321 13.88 -4.46 3.05
CA VAL A 321 12.95 -5.35 3.79
C VAL A 321 13.62 -5.87 5.05
N TRP A 322 12.88 -5.83 6.16
CA TRP A 322 13.34 -6.26 7.47
C TRP A 322 12.40 -7.30 8.07
N LEU A 323 12.98 -8.27 8.78
CA LEU A 323 12.28 -9.36 9.47
C LEU A 323 12.67 -9.39 10.94
N ALA A 324 11.71 -9.64 11.82
CA ALA A 324 11.97 -9.99 13.20
C ALA A 324 11.69 -11.50 13.39
N PRO A 325 12.70 -12.37 13.25
CA PRO A 325 12.51 -13.81 13.33
C PRO A 325 12.15 -14.27 14.76
N PRO A 326 11.45 -15.40 14.91
CA PRO A 326 11.09 -15.93 16.23
C PRO A 326 12.32 -16.23 17.09
N GLY A 327 12.54 -15.43 18.12
CA GLY A 327 13.64 -15.60 19.07
C GLY A 327 15.00 -15.08 18.62
N GLY A 328 15.11 -14.52 17.41
CA GLY A 328 16.33 -13.92 16.89
C GLY A 328 16.35 -12.39 16.99
N GLU A 329 17.43 -11.79 16.53
CA GLU A 329 17.50 -10.34 16.32
C GLU A 329 16.82 -9.96 15.01
N LYS A 330 16.39 -8.69 14.89
CA LYS A 330 15.88 -8.20 13.61
C LYS A 330 16.99 -8.24 12.55
N GLU A 331 16.65 -8.67 11.33
CA GLU A 331 17.58 -8.82 10.22
C GLU A 331 17.06 -8.12 8.96
N ARG A 332 17.98 -7.59 8.15
CA ARG A 332 17.67 -7.04 6.83
C ARG A 332 17.72 -8.20 5.83
N LEU A 333 16.59 -8.46 5.16
CA LEU A 333 16.49 -9.55 4.19
C LEU A 333 16.99 -9.15 2.79
N THR A 334 17.10 -7.85 2.52
CA THR A 334 17.55 -7.30 1.22
C THR A 334 18.99 -6.79 1.27
N ALA A 335 19.70 -6.95 0.16
CA ALA A 335 21.07 -6.49 -0.05
C ALA A 335 21.28 -6.10 -1.53
N GLU A 336 22.31 -5.32 -1.82
CA GLU A 336 22.72 -5.10 -3.20
C GLU A 336 23.34 -6.38 -3.78
N ALA A 337 23.17 -6.59 -5.08
CA ALA A 337 23.83 -7.68 -5.78
C ALA A 337 25.35 -7.46 -5.76
N PRO A 338 26.17 -8.50 -5.51
CA PRO A 338 27.61 -8.38 -5.59
C PRO A 338 28.02 -8.07 -7.03
N PRO A 339 29.18 -7.41 -7.26
CA PRO A 339 29.68 -7.16 -8.60
C PRO A 339 30.19 -8.43 -9.30
N ASP A 340 30.32 -9.56 -8.58
CA ASP A 340 30.83 -10.83 -9.11
C ASP A 340 29.76 -11.58 -9.93
N PRO A 341 29.92 -11.70 -11.26
CA PRO A 341 28.97 -12.41 -12.11
C PRO A 341 28.87 -13.91 -11.80
N GLU A 342 29.95 -14.54 -11.30
CA GLU A 342 29.96 -15.98 -11.02
C GLU A 342 29.09 -16.31 -9.80
N GLU A 343 29.17 -15.49 -8.76
CA GLU A 343 28.32 -15.62 -7.57
C GLU A 343 26.83 -15.49 -7.95
N ILE A 344 26.48 -14.46 -8.72
CA ILE A 344 25.09 -14.28 -9.22
C ILE A 344 24.68 -15.47 -10.08
N GLY A 345 25.56 -15.91 -10.99
CA GLY A 345 25.32 -17.04 -11.88
C GLY A 345 25.02 -18.35 -11.13
N SER A 346 25.73 -18.62 -10.03
CA SER A 346 25.50 -19.79 -9.16
C SER A 346 24.13 -19.75 -8.49
N VAL A 347 23.71 -18.59 -8.00
CA VAL A 347 22.38 -18.37 -7.43
C VAL A 347 21.27 -18.58 -8.47
N LEU A 348 21.44 -18.00 -9.66
CA LEU A 348 20.49 -18.19 -10.76
C LEU A 348 20.40 -19.65 -11.20
N ALA A 349 21.53 -20.37 -11.26
CA ALA A 349 21.53 -21.79 -11.57
C ALA A 349 20.78 -22.63 -10.52
N ALA A 350 20.90 -22.29 -9.22
CA ALA A 350 20.12 -22.93 -8.17
C ALA A 350 18.61 -22.63 -8.30
N PHE A 351 18.26 -21.38 -8.61
CA PHE A 351 16.88 -20.97 -8.87
C PHE A 351 16.28 -21.71 -10.08
N GLU A 352 17.02 -21.83 -11.17
CA GLU A 352 16.64 -22.60 -12.35
C GLU A 352 16.44 -24.08 -12.04
N GLY A 353 17.32 -24.66 -11.21
CA GLY A 353 17.25 -26.06 -10.80
C GLY A 353 15.92 -26.46 -10.16
N TYR A 354 15.19 -25.52 -9.55
CA TYR A 354 13.83 -25.76 -9.06
C TYR A 354 12.85 -26.03 -10.20
N PHE A 355 12.86 -25.21 -11.25
CA PHE A 355 11.95 -25.39 -12.38
C PHE A 355 12.33 -26.61 -13.21
N GLU A 356 13.61 -26.94 -13.31
CA GLU A 356 14.08 -28.14 -14.00
C GLU A 356 13.53 -29.44 -13.40
N SER A 357 13.08 -29.42 -12.13
CA SER A 357 12.37 -30.56 -11.53
C SER A 357 11.09 -30.98 -12.27
N VAL A 358 10.48 -30.07 -13.03
CA VAL A 358 9.28 -30.34 -13.86
C VAL A 358 9.56 -31.28 -15.03
N GLU A 359 10.83 -31.40 -15.43
CA GLU A 359 11.28 -32.24 -16.55
C GLU A 359 12.03 -33.50 -16.09
N GLU A 360 12.21 -33.70 -14.78
CA GLU A 360 12.83 -34.89 -14.21
C GLU A 360 11.91 -36.13 -14.33
N ASP A 361 12.49 -37.32 -14.20
CA ASP A 361 11.79 -38.60 -14.41
C ASP A 361 10.63 -38.87 -13.45
N PHE A 362 10.56 -38.16 -12.32
CA PHE A 362 9.47 -38.25 -11.34
C PHE A 362 8.35 -37.23 -11.60
N ALA A 363 8.47 -36.38 -12.62
CA ALA A 363 7.45 -35.42 -13.02
C ALA A 363 6.71 -35.89 -14.28
N ARG A 364 5.40 -35.61 -14.32
CA ARG A 364 4.51 -35.95 -15.45
C ARG A 364 3.74 -34.72 -15.86
N THR A 365 4.11 -34.15 -17.01
CA THR A 365 3.33 -33.10 -17.67
C THR A 365 3.48 -33.18 -19.18
N ARG A 366 2.45 -32.72 -19.90
CA ARG A 366 2.51 -32.54 -21.35
C ARG A 366 2.95 -31.14 -21.77
N LYS A 367 3.15 -30.24 -20.80
CA LYS A 367 3.38 -28.81 -21.03
C LYS A 367 4.43 -28.24 -20.08
N PRO A 368 5.68 -28.76 -20.12
CA PRO A 368 6.72 -28.38 -19.16
C PRO A 368 6.98 -26.87 -19.15
N LYS A 369 7.10 -26.23 -20.33
CA LYS A 369 7.30 -24.77 -20.44
C LYS A 369 6.23 -23.96 -19.69
N ALA A 370 4.95 -24.28 -19.93
CA ALA A 370 3.83 -23.57 -19.29
C ALA A 370 3.83 -23.76 -17.76
N VAL A 371 4.10 -24.98 -17.28
CA VAL A 371 4.19 -25.25 -15.83
C VAL A 371 5.34 -24.49 -15.20
N LYS A 372 6.54 -24.52 -15.79
CA LYS A 372 7.70 -23.77 -15.32
C LYS A 372 7.42 -22.27 -15.24
N ALA A 373 6.79 -21.70 -16.28
CA ALA A 373 6.39 -20.29 -16.29
C ALA A 373 5.40 -19.93 -15.18
N GLN A 374 4.37 -20.76 -14.99
CA GLN A 374 3.36 -20.58 -13.93
C GLN A 374 3.97 -20.69 -12.53
N MET A 375 4.92 -21.62 -12.32
CA MET A 375 5.67 -21.70 -11.05
C MET A 375 6.58 -20.49 -10.83
N ALA A 376 7.25 -20.00 -11.88
CA ALA A 376 8.10 -18.82 -11.78
C ALA A 376 7.30 -17.56 -11.45
N GLU A 377 6.15 -17.36 -12.09
CA GLU A 377 5.21 -16.29 -11.79
C GLU A 377 4.76 -16.29 -10.33
N ALA A 378 4.49 -17.48 -9.77
CA ALA A 378 4.15 -17.63 -8.37
C ALA A 378 5.29 -17.17 -7.46
N LEU A 379 6.54 -17.51 -7.77
CA LEU A 379 7.71 -17.04 -7.02
C LEU A 379 7.96 -15.54 -7.18
N PHE A 380 7.66 -14.97 -8.35
CA PHE A 380 7.73 -13.51 -8.54
C PHE A 380 6.71 -12.80 -7.63
N TRP A 381 5.50 -13.37 -7.47
CA TRP A 381 4.52 -12.87 -6.51
C TRP A 381 5.04 -12.93 -5.07
N PHE A 382 5.74 -14.00 -4.68
CA PHE A 382 6.37 -14.07 -3.34
C PHE A 382 7.41 -12.97 -3.15
N VAL A 383 8.31 -12.75 -4.11
CA VAL A 383 9.31 -11.66 -4.04
C VAL A 383 8.64 -10.29 -3.94
N TRP A 384 7.51 -10.09 -4.62
CA TRP A 384 6.73 -8.85 -4.56
C TRP A 384 5.96 -8.66 -3.26
N ALA A 385 5.44 -9.73 -2.66
CA ALA A 385 4.49 -9.66 -1.54
C ALA A 385 4.92 -8.74 -0.37
N PRO A 386 6.19 -8.73 0.08
CA PRO A 386 6.68 -7.76 1.06
C PRO A 386 6.39 -6.28 0.72
N PHE A 387 6.33 -5.94 -0.56
CA PHE A 387 6.13 -4.58 -1.07
C PHE A 387 4.66 -4.21 -1.32
N VAL A 388 3.71 -5.09 -1.02
CA VAL A 388 2.28 -4.86 -1.31
C VAL A 388 1.76 -3.56 -0.69
N ASN A 389 2.18 -3.21 0.53
CA ASN A 389 1.76 -1.98 1.21
C ASN A 389 2.40 -0.73 0.59
N ARG A 390 3.58 -0.85 -0.06
CA ARG A 390 4.21 0.24 -0.80
C ARG A 390 3.47 0.52 -2.10
N HIS A 391 2.98 -0.52 -2.78
CA HIS A 391 2.04 -0.35 -3.89
C HIS A 391 0.71 0.24 -3.46
N ALA A 392 0.12 -0.21 -2.35
CA ALA A 392 -1.10 0.39 -1.81
C ALA A 392 -0.94 1.90 -1.58
N ALA A 393 0.20 2.31 -1.01
CA ALA A 393 0.54 3.72 -0.84
C ALA A 393 0.68 4.47 -2.18
N LEU A 394 1.33 3.87 -3.19
CA LEU A 394 1.42 4.45 -4.53
C LEU A 394 0.05 4.63 -5.19
N PHE A 395 -0.81 3.61 -5.13
CA PHE A 395 -2.16 3.66 -5.68
C PHE A 395 -2.98 4.77 -5.03
N ARG A 396 -2.96 4.87 -3.70
CA ARG A 396 -3.68 5.92 -2.96
C ARG A 396 -3.19 7.31 -3.37
N ARG A 397 -1.87 7.52 -3.43
CA ARG A 397 -1.27 8.79 -3.89
C ARG A 397 -1.63 9.14 -5.34
N SER A 398 -2.01 8.15 -6.14
CA SER A 398 -2.39 8.33 -7.54
C SER A 398 -3.90 8.41 -7.75
N GLY A 399 -4.70 8.56 -6.68
CA GLY A 399 -6.16 8.70 -6.75
C GLY A 399 -6.93 7.38 -6.92
N VAL A 400 -6.29 6.23 -6.73
CA VAL A 400 -6.99 4.92 -6.75
C VAL A 400 -7.54 4.63 -5.35
N GLU A 401 -8.86 4.55 -5.21
CA GLU A 401 -9.52 4.27 -3.93
C GLU A 401 -9.78 2.77 -3.69
N ASP A 402 -10.08 1.98 -4.72
CA ASP A 402 -10.31 0.53 -4.63
C ASP A 402 -9.04 -0.27 -5.00
N PHE A 403 -8.24 -0.60 -4.00
CA PHE A 403 -7.04 -1.44 -4.17
C PHE A 403 -7.37 -2.91 -4.46
N GLY A 404 -8.57 -3.38 -4.13
CA GLY A 404 -8.89 -4.81 -4.09
C GLY A 404 -8.78 -5.52 -5.43
N LYS A 405 -8.92 -4.77 -6.54
CA LYS A 405 -8.76 -5.29 -7.90
C LYS A 405 -7.35 -5.07 -8.46
N GLN A 406 -6.55 -4.21 -7.83
CA GLN A 406 -5.22 -3.82 -8.29
C GLN A 406 -4.10 -4.54 -7.53
N LEU A 407 -4.35 -4.95 -6.28
CA LEU A 407 -3.44 -5.73 -5.44
C LEU A 407 -3.91 -7.20 -5.42
N PRO A 408 -3.38 -8.05 -6.31
CA PRO A 408 -3.91 -9.39 -6.50
C PRO A 408 -3.53 -10.30 -5.33
N PHE A 409 -4.52 -11.01 -4.80
CA PHE A 409 -4.26 -12.27 -4.11
C PHE A 409 -3.63 -13.28 -5.07
N LEU A 410 -2.94 -14.28 -4.56
CA LEU A 410 -2.45 -15.39 -5.36
C LEU A 410 -3.36 -16.61 -5.18
N TYR A 411 -3.81 -17.21 -6.27
CA TYR A 411 -4.54 -18.46 -6.27
C TYR A 411 -3.82 -19.49 -7.12
N ILE A 412 -3.28 -20.53 -6.49
CA ILE A 412 -2.60 -21.62 -7.18
C ILE A 412 -3.51 -22.84 -7.14
N TRP A 413 -3.89 -23.35 -8.31
CA TRP A 413 -4.66 -24.58 -8.38
C TRP A 413 -3.97 -25.65 -9.20
N GLY A 414 -4.25 -26.91 -8.86
CA GLY A 414 -3.67 -28.09 -9.48
C GLY A 414 -4.20 -29.33 -8.79
N GLU A 415 -4.06 -30.50 -9.40
CA GLU A 415 -4.48 -31.76 -8.77
C GLU A 415 -3.58 -32.10 -7.56
N SER A 416 -3.93 -33.15 -6.82
CA SER A 416 -3.07 -33.68 -5.76
C SER A 416 -1.68 -34.01 -6.32
N SER A 417 -0.64 -33.82 -5.50
CA SER A 417 0.76 -34.04 -5.88
C SER A 417 1.25 -33.16 -7.04
N SER A 418 0.62 -32.00 -7.30
CA SER A 418 1.09 -31.03 -8.30
C SER A 418 2.17 -30.06 -7.81
N GLY A 419 2.70 -30.26 -6.60
CA GLY A 419 3.78 -29.44 -6.03
C GLY A 419 3.37 -28.09 -5.44
N LYS A 420 2.07 -27.80 -5.25
CA LYS A 420 1.56 -26.52 -4.72
C LYS A 420 2.10 -26.21 -3.32
N GLY A 421 1.97 -27.15 -2.39
CA GLY A 421 2.47 -27.01 -1.03
C GLY A 421 3.99 -26.86 -1.00
N THR A 422 4.72 -27.64 -1.79
CA THR A 422 6.19 -27.51 -1.93
C THR A 422 6.62 -26.14 -2.44
N LEU A 423 5.90 -25.57 -3.41
CA LEU A 423 6.15 -24.22 -3.90
C LEU A 423 5.82 -23.15 -2.84
N ALA A 424 4.71 -23.31 -2.11
CA ALA A 424 4.36 -22.42 -1.01
C ALA A 424 5.45 -22.41 0.08
N GLN A 425 5.94 -23.58 0.48
CA GLN A 425 7.07 -23.70 1.41
C GLN A 425 8.33 -23.04 0.85
N TYR A 426 8.62 -23.22 -0.45
CA TYR A 426 9.77 -22.61 -1.11
C TYR A 426 9.66 -21.07 -1.10
N GLY A 427 8.52 -20.51 -1.48
CA GLY A 427 8.26 -19.07 -1.50
C GLY A 427 8.35 -18.44 -0.11
N LEU A 428 7.80 -19.08 0.92
CA LEU A 428 7.89 -18.62 2.31
C LEU A 428 9.32 -18.60 2.84
N ARG A 429 10.11 -19.64 2.54
CA ARG A 429 11.52 -19.70 2.92
C ARG A 429 12.34 -18.63 2.19
N LEU A 430 12.07 -18.41 0.91
CA LEU A 430 12.73 -17.40 0.09
C LEU A 430 12.60 -15.98 0.69
N VAL A 431 11.40 -15.60 1.15
CA VAL A 431 11.11 -14.26 1.70
C VAL A 431 11.30 -14.15 3.21
N SER A 432 11.82 -15.19 3.85
CA SER A 432 12.09 -15.23 5.29
C SER A 432 13.53 -15.58 5.64
N GLY A 433 14.42 -15.72 4.64
CA GLY A 433 15.77 -16.24 4.90
C GLY A 433 15.78 -17.67 5.47
N GLY A 434 14.72 -18.46 5.18
CA GLY A 434 14.55 -19.82 5.68
C GLY A 434 13.88 -19.94 7.06
N GLN A 435 13.52 -18.82 7.71
CA GLN A 435 12.95 -18.82 9.06
C GLN A 435 11.51 -19.36 9.11
N VAL A 436 10.73 -19.12 8.05
CA VAL A 436 9.35 -19.63 7.93
C VAL A 436 9.32 -20.72 6.87
N THR A 437 8.90 -21.92 7.28
CA THR A 437 9.04 -23.12 6.45
C THR A 437 7.73 -23.78 6.05
N GLN A 438 6.60 -23.38 6.64
CA GLN A 438 5.30 -24.00 6.43
C GLN A 438 4.21 -22.94 6.22
N PRO A 439 3.29 -23.17 5.26
CA PRO A 439 2.06 -22.39 5.14
C PRO A 439 1.07 -22.74 6.26
N LEU A 440 0.01 -21.92 6.39
CA LEU A 440 -1.15 -22.21 7.24
C LEU A 440 -2.03 -23.28 6.59
N ASP A 441 -2.78 -24.02 7.42
CA ASP A 441 -3.75 -25.00 6.95
C ASP A 441 -4.95 -24.29 6.30
N GLY A 442 -5.33 -24.69 5.09
CA GLY A 442 -6.44 -24.12 4.34
C GLY A 442 -7.80 -24.25 5.04
N SER A 443 -7.93 -25.16 6.00
CA SER A 443 -9.11 -25.28 6.86
C SER A 443 -9.26 -24.13 7.85
N GLU A 444 -8.18 -23.40 8.17
CA GLU A 444 -8.21 -22.21 9.04
C GLU A 444 -8.77 -20.98 8.32
N LEU A 445 -8.84 -21.02 6.99
CA LEU A 445 -9.37 -19.92 6.19
C LEU A 445 -10.87 -19.69 6.48
N GLY A 446 -11.19 -18.47 6.92
CA GLY A 446 -12.56 -18.06 7.22
C GLY A 446 -12.67 -16.59 7.63
N VAL A 447 -13.85 -16.20 8.12
CA VAL A 447 -14.15 -14.81 8.52
C VAL A 447 -13.20 -14.31 9.61
N GLN A 448 -12.95 -15.11 10.65
CA GLN A 448 -12.13 -14.71 11.78
C GLN A 448 -10.66 -14.55 11.37
N ALA A 449 -10.07 -15.57 10.75
CA ALA A 449 -8.69 -15.51 10.27
C ALA A 449 -8.46 -14.29 9.35
N THR A 450 -9.34 -14.08 8.36
CA THR A 450 -9.20 -12.95 7.42
C THR A 450 -9.34 -11.57 8.05
N ARG A 451 -10.13 -11.43 9.12
CA ARG A 451 -10.17 -10.20 9.93
C ARG A 451 -8.86 -10.02 10.70
N GLN A 452 -8.38 -11.07 11.35
CA GLN A 452 -7.12 -11.06 12.09
C GLN A 452 -5.92 -10.67 11.23
N LEU A 453 -5.90 -11.03 9.94
CA LEU A 453 -4.83 -10.62 9.04
C LEU A 453 -4.66 -9.11 8.90
N ARG A 454 -5.72 -8.31 9.13
CA ARG A 454 -5.64 -6.84 9.12
C ARG A 454 -4.99 -6.27 10.37
N HIS A 455 -4.92 -7.07 11.44
CA HIS A 455 -4.44 -6.70 12.75
C HIS A 455 -2.97 -7.10 12.99
N LEU A 456 -2.36 -7.84 12.06
CA LEU A 456 -1.00 -8.37 12.21
C LEU A 456 0.08 -7.29 12.23
N SER A 457 -0.17 -6.15 11.57
CA SER A 457 0.86 -5.12 11.38
C SER A 457 2.16 -5.68 10.76
N SER A 458 2.03 -6.67 9.88
CA SER A 458 3.13 -7.33 9.17
C SER A 458 2.84 -7.38 7.67
N ALA A 459 3.87 -7.14 6.86
CA ALA A 459 3.83 -7.33 5.41
C ALA A 459 4.29 -8.74 4.99
N PHE A 460 4.52 -9.65 5.94
CA PHE A 460 4.92 -11.03 5.66
C PHE A 460 3.79 -11.76 4.91
N PRO A 461 4.02 -12.39 3.75
CA PRO A 461 2.95 -13.06 3.00
C PRO A 461 2.32 -14.20 3.81
N VAL A 462 1.00 -14.27 3.77
CA VAL A 462 0.22 -15.34 4.42
C VAL A 462 -0.24 -16.31 3.34
N VAL A 463 0.06 -17.59 3.53
CA VAL A 463 -0.28 -18.65 2.58
C VAL A 463 -1.19 -19.66 3.27
N PHE A 464 -2.37 -19.91 2.70
CA PHE A 464 -3.27 -21.00 3.10
C PHE A 464 -3.14 -22.14 2.09
N ASP A 465 -2.61 -23.28 2.53
CA ASP A 465 -2.38 -24.44 1.67
C ASP A 465 -3.58 -25.41 1.69
N ASP A 466 -3.92 -25.95 0.52
CA ASP A 466 -5.00 -26.91 0.31
C ASP A 466 -6.39 -26.43 0.79
N ALA A 467 -6.71 -25.16 0.56
CA ALA A 467 -8.01 -24.60 0.93
C ALA A 467 -9.12 -25.05 -0.03
N GLU A 468 -10.20 -25.61 0.53
CA GLU A 468 -11.42 -25.92 -0.23
C GLU A 468 -12.16 -24.65 -0.68
N VAL A 469 -12.83 -24.69 -1.84
CA VAL A 469 -13.64 -23.55 -2.32
C VAL A 469 -14.70 -23.08 -1.32
N GLN A 470 -15.23 -23.97 -0.47
CA GLN A 470 -16.20 -23.57 0.55
C GLN A 470 -15.57 -22.67 1.63
N LYS A 471 -14.30 -22.86 1.97
CA LYS A 471 -13.56 -21.99 2.90
C LYS A 471 -13.36 -20.61 2.29
N ILE A 472 -12.98 -20.55 1.02
CA ILE A 472 -12.84 -19.29 0.28
C ILE A 472 -14.19 -18.54 0.20
N LYS A 473 -15.31 -19.24 -0.02
CA LYS A 473 -16.65 -18.61 0.00
C LYS A 473 -16.99 -18.01 1.36
N ARG A 474 -16.59 -18.66 2.45
CA ARG A 474 -16.80 -18.19 3.83
C ARG A 474 -15.86 -17.07 4.23
N ALA A 475 -14.73 -16.89 3.54
CA ALA A 475 -13.78 -15.80 3.71
C ALA A 475 -14.31 -14.46 3.13
N SER A 476 -15.55 -14.09 3.44
CA SER A 476 -16.19 -12.88 2.92
C SER A 476 -15.44 -11.56 3.20
N PRO A 477 -14.67 -11.39 4.31
CA PRO A 477 -13.88 -10.17 4.53
C PRO A 477 -12.78 -9.95 3.50
N LEU A 478 -12.41 -10.95 2.70
CA LEU A 478 -11.44 -10.78 1.60
C LEU A 478 -11.95 -9.85 0.49
N ARG A 479 -13.28 -9.73 0.31
CA ARG A 479 -13.88 -8.86 -0.72
C ARG A 479 -13.48 -7.40 -0.54
N ASN A 480 -13.43 -6.98 0.72
CA ASN A 480 -13.13 -5.63 1.17
C ASN A 480 -11.86 -5.65 2.03
N TYR A 481 -10.90 -6.53 1.71
CA TYR A 481 -9.70 -6.72 2.53
C TYR A 481 -8.93 -5.42 2.71
N TRP A 482 -8.76 -4.71 1.60
CA TRP A 482 -8.00 -3.48 1.52
C TRP A 482 -8.80 -2.20 1.83
N SER A 483 -10.12 -2.28 2.04
CA SER A 483 -10.96 -1.08 2.18
C SER A 483 -10.65 -0.26 3.44
N THR A 484 -10.12 -0.92 4.48
CA THR A 484 -9.72 -0.27 5.74
C THR A 484 -8.23 0.01 5.80
N TRP A 485 -7.49 -0.21 4.71
CA TRP A 485 -6.06 0.06 4.68
C TRP A 485 -5.81 1.57 4.62
N GLU A 486 -4.85 2.03 5.41
CA GLU A 486 -4.42 3.44 5.47
C GLU A 486 -2.87 3.48 5.47
N PRO A 487 -2.25 4.61 5.07
CA PRO A 487 -0.82 4.79 5.21
C PRO A 487 -0.33 4.48 6.63
N GLY A 488 0.74 3.69 6.73
CA GLY A 488 1.28 3.22 8.03
C GLY A 488 0.78 1.83 8.44
N ARG A 489 -0.36 1.35 7.92
CA ARG A 489 -0.80 -0.04 8.16
C ARG A 489 -0.05 -1.02 7.27
N ARG A 490 0.17 -2.22 7.81
CA ARG A 490 0.87 -3.32 7.15
C ARG A 490 -0.05 -4.52 7.07
N PHE A 491 -0.67 -4.70 5.92
CA PHE A 491 -1.49 -5.87 5.61
C PHE A 491 -0.64 -6.88 4.82
N PRO A 492 -0.67 -8.16 5.17
CA PRO A 492 0.02 -9.18 4.39
C PRO A 492 -0.65 -9.38 3.03
N ALA A 493 0.14 -9.69 2.01
CA ALA A 493 -0.38 -10.28 0.79
C ALA A 493 -0.85 -11.72 1.08
N ILE A 494 -1.90 -12.17 0.41
CA ILE A 494 -2.52 -13.49 0.69
C ILE A 494 -2.39 -14.39 -0.54
N ALA A 495 -1.87 -15.59 -0.32
CA ALA A 495 -1.87 -16.69 -1.27
C ALA A 495 -2.75 -17.85 -0.78
N ILE A 496 -3.43 -18.51 -1.69
CA ILE A 496 -4.26 -19.69 -1.42
C ILE A 496 -3.90 -20.75 -2.45
N THR A 497 -3.59 -21.96 -1.99
CA THR A 497 -3.52 -23.13 -2.86
C THR A 497 -4.79 -23.96 -2.74
N SER A 498 -5.18 -24.64 -3.82
CA SER A 498 -6.43 -25.41 -3.84
C SER A 498 -6.40 -26.51 -4.90
N ASN A 499 -7.21 -27.56 -4.70
CA ASN A 499 -7.49 -28.54 -5.75
C ASN A 499 -8.65 -28.13 -6.68
N ASP A 500 -9.39 -27.09 -6.31
CA ASP A 500 -10.48 -26.56 -7.12
C ASP A 500 -9.96 -25.64 -8.23
N SER A 501 -10.40 -25.88 -9.46
CA SER A 501 -10.00 -25.05 -10.61
C SER A 501 -10.68 -23.69 -10.70
N ARG A 502 -11.72 -23.44 -9.89
CA ARG A 502 -12.52 -22.23 -9.99
C ARG A 502 -12.91 -21.68 -8.61
N PRO A 503 -12.21 -20.63 -8.11
CA PRO A 503 -12.62 -19.97 -6.89
C PRO A 503 -13.91 -19.17 -7.14
N PRO A 504 -14.56 -18.60 -6.11
CA PRO A 504 -15.76 -17.77 -6.29
C PRO A 504 -15.53 -16.59 -7.25
N GLY A 505 -16.53 -16.22 -8.06
CA GLY A 505 -16.38 -15.18 -9.09
C GLY A 505 -15.90 -13.82 -8.56
N TRP A 506 -16.30 -13.44 -7.34
CA TRP A 506 -15.82 -12.21 -6.70
C TRP A 506 -14.31 -12.23 -6.38
N PHE A 507 -13.75 -13.43 -6.16
CA PHE A 507 -12.34 -13.64 -5.84
C PHE A 507 -11.50 -13.71 -7.12
N GLN A 508 -12.03 -14.30 -8.19
CA GLN A 508 -11.35 -14.35 -9.50
C GLN A 508 -10.93 -12.96 -10.00
N ASN A 509 -11.76 -11.93 -9.80
CA ASN A 509 -11.45 -10.56 -10.21
C ASN A 509 -10.45 -9.82 -9.30
N ARG A 510 -9.97 -10.48 -8.23
CA ARG A 510 -9.06 -9.93 -7.21
C ARG A 510 -7.82 -10.80 -7.05
N ALA A 511 -7.68 -11.85 -7.83
CA ALA A 511 -6.64 -12.84 -7.66
C ALA A 511 -5.95 -13.14 -8.99
N LYS A 512 -4.63 -13.19 -8.96
CA LYS A 512 -3.84 -13.85 -9.99
C LYS A 512 -4.04 -15.36 -9.84
N THR A 513 -4.57 -15.99 -10.89
CA THR A 513 -4.86 -17.43 -10.89
C THR A 513 -3.83 -18.18 -11.71
N LEU A 514 -3.09 -19.07 -11.07
CA LEU A 514 -2.04 -19.89 -11.68
C LEU A 514 -2.42 -21.37 -11.64
N GLN A 515 -2.07 -22.10 -12.71
CA GLN A 515 -2.42 -23.51 -12.87
C GLN A 515 -1.19 -24.40 -12.92
N PHE A 516 -1.08 -25.33 -11.97
CA PHE A 516 -0.04 -26.35 -11.93
C PHE A 516 -0.57 -27.66 -12.54
N SER A 517 -0.37 -27.79 -13.85
CA SER A 517 -0.73 -28.98 -14.64
C SER A 517 0.43 -29.97 -14.72
N VAL A 518 0.93 -30.42 -13.57
CA VAL A 518 2.00 -31.40 -13.43
C VAL A 518 1.65 -32.35 -12.29
N TYR A 519 2.07 -33.60 -12.40
CA TYR A 519 2.03 -34.57 -11.31
C TYR A 519 3.45 -34.94 -10.95
N PHE A 520 3.80 -34.85 -9.67
CA PHE A 520 5.06 -35.31 -9.12
C PHE A 520 4.83 -36.62 -8.37
N GLU A 521 5.60 -37.64 -8.72
CA GLU A 521 5.60 -38.92 -8.03
C GLU A 521 6.18 -38.75 -6.62
N GLU A 522 5.48 -39.29 -5.62
CA GLU A 522 5.86 -39.19 -4.20
C GLU A 522 6.88 -40.28 -3.82
N THR A 523 7.99 -40.36 -4.53
CA THR A 523 9.08 -41.29 -4.21
C THR A 523 10.07 -40.65 -3.23
N PRO A 524 10.74 -41.45 -2.35
CA PRO A 524 11.80 -40.93 -1.48
C PRO A 524 12.93 -40.22 -2.25
N GLU A 525 13.25 -40.70 -3.46
CA GLU A 525 14.26 -40.12 -4.33
C GLU A 525 13.86 -38.72 -4.82
N ALA A 526 12.60 -38.55 -5.25
CA ALA A 526 12.05 -37.26 -5.63
C ALA A 526 12.06 -36.27 -4.44
N GLN A 527 11.69 -36.74 -3.24
CA GLN A 527 11.72 -35.92 -2.03
C GLN A 527 13.14 -35.44 -1.69
N VAL A 528 14.15 -36.32 -1.77
CA VAL A 528 15.55 -35.94 -1.55
C VAL A 528 16.03 -34.96 -2.62
N ARG A 529 15.66 -35.17 -3.89
CA ARG A 529 16.01 -34.27 -5.00
C ARG A 529 15.43 -32.87 -4.78
N LEU A 530 14.14 -32.77 -4.47
CA LEU A 530 13.46 -31.51 -4.17
C LEU A 530 14.06 -30.82 -2.93
N SER A 531 14.38 -31.59 -1.88
CA SER A 531 15.01 -31.06 -0.65
C SER A 531 16.40 -30.47 -0.90
N ARG A 532 17.17 -31.03 -1.85
CA ARG A 532 18.50 -30.49 -2.22
C ARG A 532 18.42 -29.21 -3.02
N VAL A 533 17.46 -29.13 -3.94
CA VAL A 533 17.19 -27.91 -4.70
C VAL A 533 16.68 -26.80 -3.78
N GLN A 534 15.88 -27.19 -2.79
CA GLN A 534 15.53 -26.34 -1.66
C GLN A 534 16.79 -25.87 -0.90
N ALA A 535 17.66 -26.77 -0.45
CA ALA A 535 18.81 -26.47 0.42
C ALA A 535 19.81 -25.39 -0.08
N GLY A 536 19.93 -25.16 -1.39
CA GLY A 536 20.67 -24.02 -1.93
C GLY A 536 19.81 -22.77 -1.90
N TRP A 537 19.75 -22.06 -0.76
CA TRP A 537 18.80 -20.94 -0.52
C TRP A 537 19.48 -19.55 -0.61
N PRO A 538 19.73 -18.96 -1.78
CA PRO A 538 20.91 -18.14 -1.85
C PRO A 538 20.53 -16.76 -2.37
N ARG A 539 20.37 -15.78 -1.49
CA ARG A 539 20.45 -14.34 -1.80
C ARG A 539 19.56 -13.78 -2.93
N LEU A 540 18.73 -14.58 -3.61
CA LEU A 540 17.92 -14.14 -4.76
C LEU A 540 16.91 -13.10 -4.30
N PHE A 541 16.17 -13.37 -3.24
CA PHE A 541 15.30 -12.37 -2.63
C PHE A 541 16.09 -11.19 -2.10
N ALA A 542 17.30 -11.42 -1.57
CA ALA A 542 18.11 -10.34 -1.04
C ALA A 542 18.40 -9.30 -2.14
N TRP A 543 18.87 -9.76 -3.29
CA TRP A 543 19.24 -8.91 -4.42
C TRP A 543 18.04 -8.40 -5.21
N ALA A 544 17.11 -9.28 -5.59
CA ALA A 544 15.93 -8.88 -6.34
C ALA A 544 15.01 -7.98 -5.51
N GLY A 545 14.81 -8.31 -4.23
CA GLY A 545 14.07 -7.45 -3.29
C GLY A 545 14.80 -6.14 -2.99
N GLY A 546 16.14 -6.15 -2.92
CA GLY A 546 16.94 -4.93 -2.78
C GLY A 546 16.74 -3.97 -3.96
N GLU A 547 16.76 -4.53 -5.18
CA GLU A 547 16.50 -3.79 -6.40
C GLU A 547 15.05 -3.26 -6.48
N VAL A 548 14.04 -4.06 -6.09
CA VAL A 548 12.66 -3.57 -5.99
C VAL A 548 12.55 -2.43 -4.97
N ALA A 549 13.20 -2.55 -3.80
CA ALA A 549 13.22 -1.47 -2.81
C ALA A 549 13.85 -0.18 -3.36
N ARG A 550 14.93 -0.30 -4.14
CA ARG A 550 15.57 0.81 -4.86
C ARG A 550 14.59 1.48 -5.81
N GLN A 551 13.91 0.72 -6.67
CA GLN A 551 12.92 1.24 -7.62
C GLN A 551 11.80 2.02 -6.93
N PHE A 552 11.30 1.55 -5.78
CA PHE A 552 10.31 2.30 -4.99
C PHE A 552 10.86 3.61 -4.42
N ARG A 553 12.08 3.58 -3.90
CA ARG A 553 12.75 4.75 -3.31
C ARG A 553 13.01 5.82 -4.37
N GLU A 554 13.38 5.40 -5.58
CA GLU A 554 13.74 6.29 -6.69
C GLU A 554 12.53 6.69 -7.54
N GLY A 555 11.33 6.21 -7.21
CA GLY A 555 10.09 6.57 -7.90
C GLY A 555 9.96 5.96 -9.30
N GLU A 556 10.69 4.87 -9.58
CA GLU A 556 10.67 4.17 -10.87
C GLU A 556 9.43 3.27 -11.02
N VAL A 557 8.78 2.92 -9.91
CA VAL A 557 7.56 2.09 -9.92
C VAL A 557 6.35 2.93 -10.33
N ASP A 558 5.88 2.69 -11.55
CA ASP A 558 4.68 3.33 -12.09
C ASP A 558 3.41 2.52 -11.74
N PRO A 559 2.51 3.06 -10.90
CA PRO A 559 1.27 2.36 -10.51
C PRO A 559 0.27 2.20 -11.66
N MET A 560 0.38 2.96 -12.76
CA MET A 560 -0.60 2.95 -13.85
C MET A 560 -0.34 1.88 -14.91
N LYS A 561 0.81 1.19 -14.87
CA LYS A 561 1.17 0.15 -15.86
C LYS A 561 0.47 -1.19 -15.68
N GLY A 562 -0.42 -1.34 -14.69
CA GLY A 562 -1.34 -2.48 -14.53
C GLY A 562 -0.73 -3.81 -14.06
N ASP A 563 0.59 -4.02 -14.18
CA ASP A 563 1.29 -5.19 -13.64
C ASP A 563 2.14 -4.81 -12.41
N VAL A 564 1.61 -5.12 -11.22
CA VAL A 564 2.31 -4.87 -9.95
C VAL A 564 3.55 -5.75 -9.76
N LEU A 565 3.70 -6.84 -10.52
CA LEU A 565 4.86 -7.72 -10.43
C LEU A 565 6.00 -7.30 -11.38
N ARG A 566 5.78 -6.27 -12.22
CA ARG A 566 6.79 -5.76 -13.16
C ARG A 566 8.12 -5.40 -12.50
N PRO A 567 8.18 -4.70 -11.34
CA PRO A 567 9.44 -4.42 -10.64
C PRO A 567 10.28 -5.67 -10.37
N VAL A 568 9.63 -6.78 -10.04
CA VAL A 568 10.31 -8.07 -9.77
C VAL A 568 10.89 -8.67 -11.05
N ARG A 569 10.18 -8.58 -12.17
CA ARG A 569 10.68 -9.05 -13.47
C ARG A 569 11.90 -8.28 -13.91
N GLU A 570 11.84 -6.96 -13.81
CA GLU A 570 12.96 -6.07 -14.15
C GLU A 570 14.18 -6.36 -13.23
N ALA A 571 13.95 -6.57 -11.94
CA ALA A 571 15.01 -6.95 -11.00
C ALA A 571 15.65 -8.29 -11.35
N ILE A 572 14.86 -9.33 -11.63
CA ILE A 572 15.36 -10.66 -12.01
C ILE A 572 16.08 -10.62 -13.35
N GLN A 573 15.53 -9.91 -14.34
CA GLN A 573 16.17 -9.70 -15.64
C GLN A 573 17.52 -9.00 -15.48
N GLY A 574 17.60 -8.00 -14.60
CA GLY A 574 18.84 -7.32 -14.23
C GLY A 574 19.90 -8.28 -13.71
N LEU A 575 19.54 -9.22 -12.82
CA LEU A 575 20.47 -10.23 -12.31
C LEU A 575 21.02 -11.14 -13.41
N TYR A 576 20.19 -11.59 -14.35
CA TYR A 576 20.67 -12.36 -15.51
C TYR A 576 21.66 -11.56 -16.36
N GLY A 577 21.37 -10.28 -16.60
CA GLY A 577 22.24 -9.36 -17.32
C GLY A 577 23.60 -9.19 -16.62
N GLN A 578 23.60 -8.99 -15.31
CA GLN A 578 24.81 -8.86 -14.49
C GLN A 578 25.64 -10.14 -14.48
N ALA A 579 25.00 -11.31 -14.41
CA ALA A 579 25.66 -12.61 -14.47
C ALA A 579 26.18 -12.97 -15.87
N GLY A 580 25.83 -12.21 -16.92
CA GLY A 580 26.09 -12.58 -18.32
C GLY A 580 25.43 -13.89 -18.73
N ARG A 581 24.37 -14.30 -18.03
CA ARG A 581 23.70 -15.59 -18.20
C ARG A 581 22.49 -15.44 -19.13
N ALA A 582 22.30 -16.40 -20.04
CA ALA A 582 21.12 -16.43 -20.89
C ALA A 582 19.86 -16.67 -20.06
N VAL A 583 18.83 -15.85 -20.27
CA VAL A 583 17.53 -16.01 -19.62
C VAL A 583 16.84 -17.27 -20.17
N PRO A 584 16.40 -18.20 -19.30
CA PRO A 584 15.59 -19.34 -19.72
C PRO A 584 14.28 -18.89 -20.38
N GLY A 585 13.97 -19.44 -21.56
CA GLY A 585 12.81 -19.02 -22.35
C GLY A 585 11.42 -19.35 -21.75
N TYR A 586 11.37 -20.01 -20.58
CA TYR A 586 10.13 -20.23 -19.82
C TYR A 586 9.88 -19.15 -18.76
N LEU A 587 10.85 -18.28 -18.44
CA LEU A 587 10.65 -17.25 -17.43
C LEU A 587 9.73 -16.15 -17.96
N PRO A 588 8.64 -15.81 -17.24
CA PRO A 588 7.66 -14.83 -17.71
C PRO A 588 8.14 -13.39 -17.44
N LEU A 589 9.22 -12.96 -18.09
CA LEU A 589 9.83 -11.64 -17.85
C LEU A 589 9.14 -10.49 -18.60
N GLU A 590 8.46 -10.76 -19.71
CA GLU A 590 7.76 -9.72 -20.49
C GLU A 590 6.24 -9.75 -20.28
N VAL A 591 5.66 -10.95 -20.24
CA VAL A 591 4.20 -11.15 -20.14
C VAL A 591 3.93 -12.06 -18.94
N PRO A 592 2.92 -11.76 -18.10
CA PRO A 592 2.53 -12.63 -17.00
C PRO A 592 2.17 -14.04 -17.47
N ALA A 593 2.58 -15.06 -16.71
CA ALA A 593 2.41 -16.45 -17.12
C ALA A 593 0.95 -16.85 -17.35
N GLU A 594 -0.01 -16.29 -16.59
CA GLU A 594 -1.43 -16.56 -16.78
C GLU A 594 -2.01 -15.98 -18.08
N VAL A 595 -1.33 -15.02 -18.71
CA VAL A 595 -1.72 -14.41 -19.98
C VAL A 595 -1.10 -15.17 -21.15
N GLU A 596 0.21 -15.43 -21.09
CA GLU A 596 0.93 -16.16 -22.15
C GLU A 596 0.53 -17.65 -22.17
N HIS A 597 0.49 -18.27 -21.00
CA HIS A 597 0.27 -19.71 -20.82
C HIS A 597 -1.10 -20.02 -20.20
N ASP A 598 -2.16 -19.42 -20.75
CA ASP A 598 -3.54 -19.72 -20.38
C ASP A 598 -3.94 -21.13 -20.86
N LEU A 599 -3.86 -22.09 -19.93
CA LEU A 599 -4.19 -23.49 -20.17
C LEU A 599 -5.69 -23.74 -20.39
N ASP A 600 -6.56 -22.84 -19.93
CA ASP A 600 -8.00 -22.90 -20.14
C ASP A 600 -8.36 -22.41 -21.54
N ARG A 601 -7.70 -21.34 -22.02
CA ARG A 601 -7.74 -20.90 -23.43
C ARG A 601 -7.35 -22.04 -24.36
N GLU A 602 -6.26 -22.74 -24.07
CA GLU A 602 -5.84 -23.88 -24.89
C GLU A 602 -6.84 -25.05 -24.90
N ARG A 603 -7.54 -25.30 -23.78
CA ARG A 603 -8.61 -26.30 -23.74
C ARG A 603 -9.78 -25.88 -24.63
N TRP A 604 -10.17 -24.60 -24.57
CA TRP A 604 -11.23 -24.05 -25.42
C TRP A 604 -10.84 -24.05 -26.90
N LEU A 605 -9.60 -23.73 -27.24
CA LEU A 605 -9.07 -23.84 -28.60
C LEU A 605 -9.15 -25.28 -29.14
N ARG A 606 -8.93 -26.29 -28.28
CA ARG A 606 -9.12 -27.69 -28.69
C ARG A 606 -10.58 -28.02 -28.96
N LEU A 607 -11.51 -27.57 -28.12
CA LEU A 607 -12.95 -27.75 -28.34
C LEU A 607 -13.40 -27.08 -29.65
N TRP A 608 -12.87 -25.89 -29.93
CA TRP A 608 -13.10 -25.18 -31.18
C TRP A 608 -12.60 -25.96 -32.40
N ARG A 609 -11.33 -26.41 -32.36
CA ARG A 609 -10.66 -27.14 -33.45
C ARG A 609 -11.23 -28.54 -33.68
N SER A 610 -11.74 -29.18 -32.63
CA SER A 610 -12.41 -30.49 -32.73
C SER A 610 -13.88 -30.41 -33.11
N GLU A 611 -14.39 -29.20 -33.38
CA GLU A 611 -15.80 -28.95 -33.70
C GLU A 611 -16.74 -29.52 -32.64
N ALA A 612 -16.37 -29.38 -31.37
CA ALA A 612 -17.19 -29.86 -30.24
C ALA A 612 -18.49 -29.07 -30.07
N PHE A 613 -18.57 -27.88 -30.67
CA PHE A 613 -19.74 -27.02 -30.66
C PHE A 613 -19.93 -26.27 -31.98
N GLU A 614 -21.17 -25.90 -32.26
CA GLU A 614 -21.56 -25.04 -33.37
C GLU A 614 -21.84 -23.62 -32.86
N PRO A 615 -21.07 -22.61 -33.31
CA PRO A 615 -21.34 -21.21 -32.98
C PRO A 615 -22.52 -20.68 -33.80
N SER A 616 -23.45 -19.98 -33.17
CA SER A 616 -24.52 -19.22 -33.84
C SER A 616 -24.74 -17.88 -33.16
N TYR A 617 -25.03 -16.84 -33.95
CA TYR A 617 -25.33 -15.50 -33.42
C TYR A 617 -26.83 -15.30 -33.33
N ARG A 618 -27.34 -14.97 -32.15
CA ARG A 618 -28.76 -14.72 -31.91
C ARG A 618 -28.88 -13.50 -31.00
N GLU A 619 -29.66 -12.50 -31.42
CA GLU A 619 -29.93 -11.30 -30.61
C GLU A 619 -28.65 -10.61 -30.10
N GLY A 620 -27.60 -10.57 -30.93
CA GLY A 620 -26.29 -9.98 -30.56
C GLY A 620 -25.41 -10.85 -29.65
N SER A 621 -25.91 -12.00 -29.18
CA SER A 621 -25.16 -12.96 -28.37
C SER A 621 -24.63 -14.13 -29.19
N LEU A 622 -23.51 -14.71 -28.77
CA LEU A 622 -22.93 -15.91 -29.35
C LEU A 622 -23.39 -17.15 -28.57
N HIS A 623 -24.07 -18.06 -29.27
CA HIS A 623 -24.56 -19.33 -28.75
C HIS A 623 -23.67 -20.46 -29.24
N LEU A 624 -22.99 -21.13 -28.32
CA LEU A 624 -22.16 -22.30 -28.59
C LEU A 624 -22.96 -23.55 -28.27
N GLU A 625 -23.53 -24.18 -29.29
CA GLU A 625 -24.37 -25.37 -29.16
C GLU A 625 -23.50 -26.63 -29.23
N PHE A 626 -23.40 -27.38 -28.14
CA PHE A 626 -22.62 -28.62 -28.07
C PHE A 626 -23.46 -29.82 -28.51
N ASP A 627 -22.81 -30.75 -29.20
CA ASP A 627 -23.41 -32.01 -29.65
C ASP A 627 -23.92 -32.83 -28.46
N ARG A 628 -25.25 -33.01 -28.39
CA ARG A 628 -25.94 -33.75 -27.31
C ARG A 628 -25.57 -35.24 -27.27
N GLY A 629 -25.04 -35.79 -28.35
CA GLY A 629 -24.54 -37.16 -28.41
C GLY A 629 -23.13 -37.33 -27.82
N ARG A 630 -22.38 -36.22 -27.68
CA ARG A 630 -21.00 -36.21 -27.15
C ARG A 630 -20.86 -35.50 -25.81
N PHE A 631 -21.80 -34.62 -25.48
CA PHE A 631 -21.80 -33.84 -24.25
C PHE A 631 -23.19 -33.85 -23.61
N ASP A 632 -23.26 -34.31 -22.38
CA ASP A 632 -24.42 -34.06 -21.54
C ASP A 632 -24.37 -32.65 -20.90
N SER A 633 -25.49 -32.22 -20.34
CA SER A 633 -25.56 -30.91 -19.66
C SER A 633 -24.56 -30.81 -18.50
N GLN A 634 -24.28 -31.90 -17.77
CA GLN A 634 -23.35 -31.87 -16.65
C GLN A 634 -21.89 -31.71 -17.13
N GLU A 635 -21.50 -32.35 -18.22
CA GLU A 635 -20.17 -32.28 -18.80
C GLU A 635 -19.82 -30.85 -19.25
N LEU A 636 -20.81 -30.06 -19.67
CA LEU A 636 -20.62 -28.65 -20.00
C LEU A 636 -20.31 -27.74 -18.81
N TYR A 637 -20.57 -28.18 -17.57
CA TYR A 637 -20.11 -27.41 -16.42
C TYR A 637 -18.58 -27.29 -16.39
N GLY A 638 -17.83 -28.26 -16.92
CA GLY A 638 -16.37 -28.21 -16.99
C GLY A 638 -15.87 -27.07 -17.89
N PRO A 639 -16.19 -27.08 -19.20
CA PRO A 639 -15.86 -25.99 -20.12
C PRO A 639 -16.38 -24.63 -19.68
N ALA A 640 -17.65 -24.52 -19.26
CA ALA A 640 -18.23 -23.25 -18.82
C ALA A 640 -17.55 -22.68 -17.56
N LYS A 641 -17.02 -23.55 -16.67
CA LYS A 641 -16.26 -23.12 -15.50
C LYS A 641 -14.91 -22.50 -15.84
N ARG A 642 -14.34 -22.83 -16.99
CA ARG A 642 -13.00 -22.41 -17.44
C ARG A 642 -13.00 -21.14 -18.28
N LEU A 643 -14.18 -20.54 -18.50
CA LEU A 643 -14.26 -19.24 -19.18
C LEU A 643 -13.94 -18.11 -18.20
N PRO A 644 -13.14 -17.10 -18.64
CA PRO A 644 -12.90 -15.89 -17.86
C PRO A 644 -14.20 -15.18 -17.50
N GLN A 645 -14.27 -14.56 -16.31
CA GLN A 645 -15.47 -13.82 -15.86
C GLN A 645 -15.86 -12.70 -16.83
N ARG A 646 -14.88 -12.06 -17.48
CA ARG A 646 -15.12 -10.98 -18.45
C ARG A 646 -15.97 -11.41 -19.66
N VAL A 647 -15.97 -12.71 -20.00
CA VAL A 647 -16.80 -13.28 -21.07
C VAL A 647 -18.29 -13.33 -20.67
N ARG A 648 -18.60 -13.34 -19.36
CA ARG A 648 -19.96 -13.38 -18.80
C ARG A 648 -20.84 -14.52 -19.36
N ALA A 649 -20.21 -15.65 -19.68
CA ALA A 649 -20.89 -16.79 -20.27
C ALA A 649 -21.94 -17.40 -19.33
N GLN A 650 -23.09 -17.77 -19.89
CA GLN A 650 -24.18 -18.44 -19.21
C GLN A 650 -24.43 -19.81 -19.82
N LYS A 651 -24.64 -20.82 -19.00
CA LYS A 651 -25.00 -22.16 -19.46
C LYS A 651 -26.51 -22.30 -19.51
N SER A 652 -27.05 -22.75 -20.65
CA SER A 652 -28.45 -23.13 -20.82
C SER A 652 -28.53 -24.49 -21.51
N GLY A 653 -28.85 -25.56 -20.77
CA GLY A 653 -28.88 -26.92 -21.31
C GLY A 653 -27.51 -27.35 -21.87
N THR A 654 -27.48 -27.71 -23.16
CA THR A 654 -26.24 -28.03 -23.91
C THR A 654 -25.66 -26.83 -24.67
N THR A 655 -26.09 -25.62 -24.35
CA THR A 655 -25.64 -24.38 -24.99
C THR A 655 -24.91 -23.50 -23.99
N ILE A 656 -23.81 -22.89 -24.42
CA ILE A 656 -23.15 -21.80 -23.70
C ILE A 656 -23.43 -20.50 -24.44
N VAL A 657 -24.08 -19.56 -23.76
CA VAL A 657 -24.46 -18.24 -24.29
C VAL A 657 -23.44 -17.21 -23.82
N ILE A 658 -22.89 -16.46 -24.76
CA ILE A 658 -21.87 -15.44 -24.56
C ILE A 658 -22.46 -14.10 -25.00
N PRO A 659 -22.78 -13.19 -24.06
CA PRO A 659 -23.42 -11.91 -24.39
C PRO A 659 -22.55 -10.96 -25.22
N HIS A 660 -21.22 -11.09 -25.10
CA HIS A 660 -20.23 -10.23 -25.75
C HIS A 660 -19.26 -11.09 -26.58
N PRO A 661 -19.62 -11.45 -27.83
CA PRO A 661 -18.83 -12.36 -28.66
C PRO A 661 -17.38 -11.91 -28.88
N GLU A 662 -17.16 -10.61 -29.05
CA GLU A 662 -15.86 -10.00 -29.25
C GLU A 662 -14.88 -10.31 -28.11
N VAL A 663 -15.35 -10.28 -26.86
CA VAL A 663 -14.54 -10.58 -25.68
C VAL A 663 -14.12 -12.05 -25.64
N PHE A 664 -14.98 -12.95 -26.13
CA PHE A 664 -14.66 -14.37 -26.21
C PHE A 664 -13.63 -14.67 -27.29
N TRP A 665 -13.81 -14.12 -28.49
CA TRP A 665 -12.92 -14.37 -29.62
C TRP A 665 -11.54 -13.73 -29.41
N ASP A 666 -11.49 -12.51 -28.87
CA ASP A 666 -10.26 -11.85 -28.43
C ASP A 666 -9.50 -12.71 -27.41
N TRP A 667 -10.19 -13.17 -26.36
CA TRP A 667 -9.59 -14.06 -25.38
C TRP A 667 -9.11 -15.38 -25.99
N LEU A 668 -9.90 -15.98 -26.88
CA LEU A 668 -9.55 -17.25 -27.52
C LEU A 668 -8.35 -17.11 -28.46
N GLY A 669 -8.08 -15.89 -28.96
CA GLY A 669 -7.04 -15.60 -29.94
C GLY A 669 -7.39 -16.14 -31.33
N VAL A 670 -8.68 -16.10 -31.70
CA VAL A 670 -9.17 -16.53 -33.01
C VAL A 670 -9.95 -15.36 -33.62
N ASP A 671 -9.61 -14.99 -34.85
CA ASP A 671 -10.41 -14.02 -35.60
C ASP A 671 -11.80 -14.61 -35.86
N GLY A 672 -12.81 -14.07 -35.17
CA GLY A 672 -14.17 -14.59 -35.15
C GLY A 672 -14.82 -14.66 -36.54
N GLU A 673 -14.38 -13.81 -37.48
CA GLU A 673 -14.80 -13.84 -38.88
C GLU A 673 -14.05 -14.91 -39.69
N GLU A 674 -12.71 -14.98 -39.64
CA GLU A 674 -11.92 -15.96 -40.41
C GLU A 674 -12.25 -17.42 -40.01
N GLY A 675 -12.47 -17.68 -38.73
CA GLY A 675 -12.81 -19.02 -38.24
C GLY A 675 -14.17 -19.54 -38.71
N LEU A 676 -15.15 -18.64 -38.94
CA LEU A 676 -16.45 -18.97 -39.53
C LEU A 676 -16.34 -19.15 -41.05
N TRP A 677 -15.53 -18.32 -41.73
CA TRP A 677 -15.27 -18.43 -43.17
C TRP A 677 -14.50 -19.70 -43.54
N GLU A 678 -13.53 -20.15 -42.72
CA GLU A 678 -12.85 -21.45 -42.92
C GLU A 678 -13.80 -22.64 -42.75
N LYS A 679 -14.70 -22.60 -41.76
CA LYS A 679 -15.74 -23.64 -41.56
C LYS A 679 -16.74 -23.66 -42.71
N ALA A 680 -17.22 -22.49 -43.16
CA ALA A 680 -18.11 -22.37 -44.30
C ALA A 680 -17.45 -22.88 -45.60
N ARG A 681 -16.16 -22.60 -45.84
CA ARG A 681 -15.42 -23.12 -47.00
C ARG A 681 -15.30 -24.65 -47.03
N ARG A 682 -15.12 -25.30 -45.86
CA ARG A 682 -15.10 -26.78 -45.78
C ARG A 682 -16.48 -27.41 -45.99
N PHE A 683 -17.55 -26.76 -45.53
CA PHE A 683 -18.93 -27.25 -45.73
C PHE A 683 -19.42 -27.13 -47.18
N VAL A 684 -18.93 -26.14 -47.93
CA VAL A 684 -19.32 -25.91 -49.34
C VAL A 684 -18.46 -26.74 -50.32
N GLY A 685 -17.51 -27.56 -49.84
CA GLY A 685 -16.78 -28.51 -50.69
C GLY A 685 -15.99 -27.86 -51.82
N VAL A 686 -15.52 -26.62 -51.66
CA VAL A 686 -14.63 -25.99 -52.65
C VAL A 686 -13.19 -26.34 -52.28
N GLY A 687 -12.79 -27.54 -52.74
CA GLY A 687 -11.37 -27.87 -52.90
C GLY A 687 -10.72 -26.92 -53.91
N ARG A 688 -9.42 -26.67 -53.71
CA ARG A 688 -8.58 -25.84 -54.59
C ARG A 688 -8.74 -26.15 -56.08
#